data_AF-A0A935RED7-F1
#
_entry.id   AF-A0A935RED7-F1
#
_cell.length_a   1.000
_cell.length_b   1.000
_cell.length_c   1.000
_cell.angle_alpha   90.00
_cell.angle_beta   90.00
_cell.angle_gamma   90.00
#
_symmetry.space_group_name_H-M   'P 1'
#
loop_
_entity.id
_entity.type
_entity.pdbx_description
1 polymer ?
#
loop_
_entity_poly.entity_id
_entity_poly.type
_entity_poly.pdbx_seq_one_letter_code
_entity_poly.pdbx_strand_id
1 'polypeptide(L)'
;MTQGTTATAITDLERLRRRVRQRALLRGLLGWIAVTLPAVIAVVWIAGAESMRGGLIAAGLSLGLVAFQVLAAVRLVWRPWRRYADRAVFAAAVDAKGSFANVVVAAEEAARKPERWSAGDAVASELARRLDAAATTALSTLTPTRVDPDPARGRRLAVVVLAALLAVAFGAFQPARVVRGVALLAGPFGGGSTRAGAALVAEPSAAWVVAGGSVQLAALDYAPDAAVVQAEVRFGESAWSRLAAVAGPLEASTAAGAGLEAPTAAGGPQRRWRTAVTDVREDFSWRFRRGDTVTSTGQVVVRRPPLLAGLSARITPPSYMKLPVMNVERLPALSEVPAGSRVSLTGRMGGEKAGSRLAAAWLNTATGDSLPMDVDGAGIAIDLTVSSELAFTVGLRDDYGLESPEPLGYRLAVLADHPPQVDLARPGDDGLLPLDGRLTLLVEATDDFGLRRLELLAGTGGERGTGPDAPGRTAFGPEATGTWLTLRTAVGELRLRAREIAEGATPLRAALALEIEAGDLELVPGDVLELVVEASDNRAPGDGQVARSTVLRLALPSASDVLAAQAESAQQGREELEEARRRGRQLDADLERLARELMKNPVPDWARQQEIEAAVQRQQALQQELARVAEELRRQMEQLAGGKLTSEAQLERAEQLAELLAPPDASQLAELLEKLEQPGGQVAPDQVAQAMDEVAQAQKDMARRLDAALATMKRMADEQRFEGLTSLIEDMMRRQQELAELSRDLESKREGADPKASSSEESPSADELARRQEALAAELEQLREKLEQALAEQGESEAGEKSPEGESGRASPGKRASPARRASPARRARRARRRTHQRRRRRCARPSRN
;
A
#
# COMPACT_ATOMS: atom_id res chain seq x y z
N MET A 1 64.89 6.75 -37.42
CA MET A 1 63.74 7.59 -37.82
C MET A 1 63.80 7.80 -39.33
N THR A 2 62.85 7.24 -40.07
CA THR A 2 62.30 7.81 -41.32
C THR A 2 61.01 7.06 -41.59
N GLN A 3 59.91 7.59 -41.04
CA GLN A 3 58.56 7.16 -41.39
C GLN A 3 58.41 7.31 -42.91
N GLY A 4 57.95 6.24 -43.57
CA GLY A 4 57.57 6.29 -44.97
C GLY A 4 56.40 7.26 -45.14
N THR A 5 56.73 8.52 -45.44
CA THR A 5 55.77 9.51 -45.93
C THR A 5 55.23 8.99 -47.25
N THR A 6 54.07 8.35 -47.22
CA THR A 6 53.27 8.09 -48.41
C THR A 6 53.02 9.42 -49.09
N ALA A 7 53.65 9.64 -50.24
CA ALA A 7 53.60 10.88 -51.01
C ALA A 7 52.13 11.28 -51.28
N THR A 8 51.75 12.40 -50.67
CA THR A 8 50.39 12.93 -50.59
C THR A 8 49.81 13.25 -51.97
N ALA A 9 50.65 13.69 -52.92
CA ALA A 9 50.22 13.99 -54.28
C ALA A 9 49.77 12.74 -55.04
N ILE A 10 50.40 11.58 -54.79
CA ILE A 10 49.99 10.32 -55.44
C ILE A 10 48.59 9.95 -54.99
N THR A 11 48.34 10.02 -53.67
CA THR A 11 47.02 9.70 -53.12
C THR A 11 45.93 10.64 -53.65
N ASP A 12 46.24 11.92 -53.80
CA ASP A 12 45.28 12.88 -54.35
C ASP A 12 45.09 12.74 -55.87
N LEU A 13 46.15 12.41 -56.62
CA LEU A 13 46.07 12.06 -58.03
C LEU A 13 45.24 10.79 -58.26
N GLU A 14 45.43 9.77 -57.43
CA GLU A 14 44.71 8.50 -57.44
C GLU A 14 43.22 8.72 -57.13
N ARG A 15 42.91 9.58 -56.14
CA ARG A 15 41.54 10.00 -55.80
C ARG A 15 40.89 10.78 -56.94
N LEU A 16 41.60 11.73 -57.55
CA LEU A 16 41.10 12.51 -58.68
C LEU A 16 40.87 11.60 -59.90
N ARG A 17 41.79 10.67 -60.19
CA ARG A 17 41.68 9.66 -61.26
C ARG A 17 40.45 8.78 -61.08
N ARG A 18 40.23 8.26 -59.86
CA ARG A 18 39.03 7.46 -59.54
C ARG A 18 37.75 8.25 -59.78
N ARG A 19 37.69 9.51 -59.32
CA ARG A 19 36.52 10.38 -59.53
C ARG A 19 36.27 10.73 -61.00
N VAL A 20 37.33 10.99 -61.78
CA VAL A 20 37.20 11.25 -63.23
C VAL A 20 36.76 9.97 -63.98
N ARG A 21 37.32 8.80 -63.65
CA ARG A 21 36.89 7.52 -64.25
C ARG A 21 35.45 7.17 -63.89
N GLN A 22 35.03 7.39 -62.65
CA GLN A 22 33.64 7.19 -62.23
C GLN A 22 32.69 8.13 -63.01
N ARG A 23 33.07 9.39 -63.21
CA ARG A 23 32.28 10.34 -64.01
C ARG A 23 32.25 9.97 -65.50
N ALA A 24 33.36 9.53 -66.07
CA ALA A 24 33.42 9.06 -67.45
C ALA A 24 32.55 7.80 -67.67
N LEU A 25 32.55 6.89 -66.70
CA LEU A 25 31.68 5.70 -66.69
C LEU A 25 30.20 6.09 -66.56
N LEU A 26 29.85 6.96 -65.61
CA LEU A 26 28.49 7.46 -65.44
C LEU A 26 27.99 8.20 -66.70
N ARG A 27 28.82 9.06 -67.29
CA ARG A 27 28.53 9.74 -68.56
C ARG A 27 28.33 8.75 -69.70
N GLY A 28 29.18 7.72 -69.75
CA GLY A 28 29.11 6.68 -70.76
C GLY A 28 27.84 5.86 -70.64
N LEU A 29 27.50 5.43 -69.43
CA LEU A 29 26.25 4.71 -69.12
C LEU A 29 25.03 5.56 -69.44
N LEU A 30 25.03 6.84 -69.05
CA LEU A 30 23.93 7.74 -69.35
C LEU A 30 23.75 7.95 -70.87
N GLY A 31 24.86 8.07 -71.60
CA GLY A 31 24.84 8.16 -73.06
C GLY A 31 24.40 6.85 -73.73
N TRP A 32 24.78 5.71 -73.17
CA TRP A 32 24.33 4.39 -73.62
C TRP A 32 22.83 4.24 -73.42
N ILE A 33 22.31 4.50 -72.21
CA ILE A 33 20.87 4.46 -71.90
C ILE A 33 20.08 5.42 -72.79
N ALA A 34 20.57 6.64 -73.01
CA ALA A 34 19.92 7.63 -73.88
C ALA A 34 19.74 7.15 -75.33
N VAL A 35 20.58 6.22 -75.78
CA VAL A 35 20.55 5.67 -77.14
C VAL A 35 19.84 4.32 -77.17
N THR A 36 20.02 3.47 -76.16
CA THR A 36 19.44 2.12 -76.11
C THR A 36 17.96 2.12 -75.75
N LEU A 37 17.54 2.96 -74.80
CA LEU A 37 16.15 3.00 -74.35
C LEU A 37 15.17 3.32 -75.51
N PRO A 38 15.35 4.40 -76.29
CA PRO A 38 14.48 4.67 -77.44
C PRO A 38 14.59 3.61 -78.55
N ALA A 39 15.78 3.02 -78.77
CA ALA A 39 15.95 1.96 -79.75
C ALA A 39 15.20 0.67 -79.36
N VAL A 40 15.25 0.28 -78.08
CA VAL A 40 14.49 -0.86 -77.54
C VAL A 40 13.00 -0.60 -77.68
N ILE A 41 12.52 0.60 -77.31
CA ILE A 41 11.10 0.96 -77.43
C ILE A 41 10.65 0.90 -78.89
N ALA A 42 11.42 1.48 -79.81
CA ALA A 42 11.11 1.45 -81.23
C ALA A 42 11.07 0.02 -81.78
N VAL A 43 12.04 -0.83 -81.43
CA VAL A 43 12.08 -2.22 -81.89
C VAL A 43 10.95 -3.06 -81.30
N VAL A 44 10.62 -2.89 -80.01
CA VAL A 44 9.45 -3.52 -79.36
C VAL A 44 8.16 -3.08 -80.03
N TRP A 45 8.02 -1.79 -80.33
CA TRP A 45 6.82 -1.24 -80.95
C TRP A 45 6.64 -1.69 -82.40
N ILE A 46 7.71 -1.69 -83.20
CA ILE A 46 7.72 -2.21 -84.58
C ILE A 46 7.40 -3.70 -84.58
N ALA A 47 8.01 -4.49 -83.69
CA ALA A 47 7.73 -5.93 -83.56
C ALA A 47 6.27 -6.21 -83.13
N GLY A 48 5.65 -5.31 -82.37
CA GLY A 48 4.26 -5.45 -81.91
C GLY A 48 3.20 -4.97 -82.90
N ALA A 49 3.57 -4.23 -83.95
CA ALA A 49 2.64 -3.61 -84.90
C ALA A 49 2.31 -4.48 -86.13
N GLU A 50 3.20 -5.38 -86.56
CA GLU A 50 3.00 -6.17 -87.77
C GLU A 50 2.09 -7.40 -87.56
N SER A 51 1.19 -7.64 -88.52
CA SER A 51 0.39 -8.86 -88.66
C SER A 51 1.07 -9.93 -89.55
N MET A 52 2.36 -9.80 -89.88
CA MET A 52 3.02 -10.64 -90.89
C MET A 52 3.80 -11.84 -90.34
N ARG A 53 3.73 -12.96 -91.08
CA ARG A 53 4.23 -14.32 -90.80
C ARG A 53 5.77 -14.51 -90.80
N GLY A 54 6.57 -13.57 -90.30
CA GLY A 54 8.04 -13.63 -90.44
C GLY A 54 8.82 -13.65 -89.13
N GLY A 55 9.00 -14.81 -88.47
CA GLY A 55 9.94 -14.95 -87.34
C GLY A 55 11.38 -14.50 -87.68
N LEU A 56 11.76 -14.54 -88.96
CA LEU A 56 13.03 -14.05 -89.47
C LEU A 56 13.22 -12.52 -89.30
N ILE A 57 12.16 -11.72 -89.38
CA ILE A 57 12.24 -10.25 -89.21
C ILE A 57 12.42 -9.92 -87.72
N ALA A 58 11.68 -10.59 -86.83
CA ALA A 58 11.86 -10.45 -85.38
C ALA A 58 13.26 -10.92 -84.94
N ALA A 59 13.76 -12.02 -85.53
CA ALA A 59 15.15 -12.46 -85.35
C ALA A 59 16.14 -11.39 -85.80
N GLY A 60 15.97 -10.83 -87.00
CA GLY A 60 16.82 -9.76 -87.53
C GLY A 60 16.82 -8.50 -86.66
N LEU A 61 15.64 -8.08 -86.18
CA LEU A 61 15.51 -6.92 -85.28
C LEU A 61 16.15 -7.16 -83.91
N SER A 62 16.00 -8.36 -83.34
CA SER A 62 16.64 -8.72 -82.05
C SER A 62 18.17 -8.78 -82.17
N LEU A 63 18.70 -9.42 -83.22
CA LEU A 63 20.14 -9.47 -83.51
C LEU A 63 20.71 -8.08 -83.79
N GLY A 64 20.00 -7.27 -84.56
CA GLY A 64 20.38 -5.88 -84.84
C GLY A 64 20.40 -5.02 -83.58
N LEU A 65 19.40 -5.17 -82.70
CA LEU A 65 19.34 -4.46 -81.42
C LEU A 65 20.48 -4.86 -80.49
N VAL A 66 20.79 -6.16 -80.38
CA VAL A 66 21.92 -6.64 -79.57
C VAL A 66 23.25 -6.12 -80.12
N ALA A 67 23.49 -6.21 -81.42
CA ALA A 67 24.70 -5.68 -82.05
C ALA A 67 24.84 -4.17 -81.83
N PHE A 68 23.75 -3.42 -81.95
CA PHE A 68 23.70 -1.98 -81.68
C PHE A 68 24.02 -1.66 -80.21
N GLN A 69 23.42 -2.40 -79.26
CA GLN A 69 23.68 -2.20 -77.83
C GLN A 69 25.14 -2.47 -77.47
N VAL A 70 25.75 -3.52 -78.03
CA VAL A 70 27.16 -3.86 -77.82
C VAL A 70 28.07 -2.77 -78.40
N LEU A 71 27.82 -2.32 -79.64
CA LEU A 71 28.62 -1.27 -80.28
C LEU A 71 28.51 0.07 -79.53
N ALA A 72 27.31 0.42 -79.09
CA ALA A 72 27.05 1.60 -78.27
C ALA A 72 27.76 1.50 -76.91
N ALA A 73 27.75 0.34 -76.25
CA ALA A 73 28.44 0.14 -74.98
C ALA A 73 29.96 0.28 -75.14
N VAL A 74 30.54 -0.30 -76.19
CA VAL A 74 31.97 -0.21 -76.50
C VAL A 74 32.39 1.24 -76.76
N ARG A 75 31.61 1.98 -77.57
CA ARG A 75 31.96 3.35 -77.99
C ARG A 75 31.69 4.39 -76.89
N LEU A 76 30.57 4.28 -76.17
CA LEU A 76 30.11 5.29 -75.22
C LEU A 76 30.56 5.01 -73.78
N VAL A 77 30.70 3.74 -73.38
CA VAL A 77 31.07 3.36 -72.00
C VAL A 77 32.53 2.93 -71.92
N TRP A 78 32.92 1.92 -72.70
CA TRP A 78 34.23 1.26 -72.52
C TRP A 78 35.41 2.14 -72.97
N ARG A 79 35.35 2.73 -74.17
CA ARG A 79 36.43 3.60 -74.69
C ARG A 79 36.71 4.82 -73.78
N PRO A 80 35.71 5.60 -73.33
CA PRO A 80 35.96 6.75 -72.47
C PRO A 80 36.45 6.36 -71.07
N TRP A 81 35.94 5.26 -70.52
CA TRP A 81 36.34 4.78 -69.20
C TRP A 81 37.79 4.23 -69.18
N ARG A 82 38.22 3.57 -70.26
CA ARG A 82 39.57 3.02 -70.39
C ARG A 82 40.63 4.10 -70.64
N ARG A 83 40.26 5.26 -71.21
CA ARG A 83 41.18 6.37 -71.54
C ARG A 83 42.04 6.84 -70.36
N TYR A 84 41.51 6.79 -69.14
CA TYR A 84 42.19 7.26 -67.91
C TYR A 84 42.60 6.10 -66.97
N ALA A 85 42.70 4.88 -67.49
CA ALA A 85 43.01 3.69 -66.68
C ALA A 85 44.46 3.69 -66.15
N ASP A 86 45.41 4.18 -66.94
CA ASP A 86 46.82 4.29 -66.56
C ASP A 86 47.07 5.59 -65.77
N ARG A 87 47.83 5.51 -64.67
CA ARG A 87 48.11 6.63 -63.77
C ARG A 87 49.04 7.65 -64.43
N ALA A 88 50.04 7.20 -65.18
CA ALA A 88 50.99 8.08 -65.87
C ALA A 88 50.31 8.85 -67.01
N VAL A 89 49.43 8.18 -67.77
CA VAL A 89 48.63 8.83 -68.83
C VAL A 89 47.65 9.83 -68.23
N PHE A 90 47.08 9.54 -67.06
CA PHE A 90 46.22 10.48 -66.34
C PHE A 90 46.99 11.69 -65.82
N ALA A 91 48.19 11.50 -65.24
CA ALA A 91 49.06 12.60 -64.80
C ALA A 91 49.40 13.55 -65.96
N ALA A 92 49.76 13.01 -67.12
CA ALA A 92 50.03 13.80 -68.33
C ALA A 92 48.79 14.55 -68.83
N ALA A 93 47.60 13.93 -68.76
CA ALA A 93 46.35 14.59 -69.14
C ALA A 93 45.94 15.70 -68.17
N VAL A 94 46.29 15.57 -66.89
CA VAL A 94 46.05 16.57 -65.84
C VAL A 94 46.98 17.77 -66.04
N ASP A 95 48.27 17.53 -66.27
CA ASP A 95 49.25 18.60 -66.55
C ASP A 95 48.94 19.36 -67.84
N ALA A 96 48.56 18.63 -68.90
CA ALA A 96 48.18 19.24 -70.17
C ALA A 96 46.93 20.13 -70.09
N LYS A 97 46.03 19.87 -69.12
CA LYS A 97 44.78 20.64 -68.96
C LYS A 97 44.85 21.76 -67.93
N GLY A 98 45.70 21.63 -66.92
CA GLY A 98 45.87 22.66 -65.89
C GLY A 98 47.13 23.51 -66.03
N SER A 99 47.93 23.27 -67.07
CA SER A 99 49.16 24.02 -67.38
C SER A 99 50.19 24.02 -66.25
N PHE A 100 50.32 22.92 -65.51
CA PHE A 100 51.22 22.83 -64.35
C PHE A 100 52.67 22.46 -64.71
N ALA A 101 53.14 22.83 -65.90
CA ALA A 101 54.54 22.68 -66.33
C ALA A 101 55.19 21.31 -66.01
N ASN A 102 54.46 20.21 -66.23
CA ASN A 102 54.88 18.82 -65.97
C ASN A 102 55.15 18.46 -64.49
N VAL A 103 54.71 19.28 -63.55
CA VAL A 103 54.93 19.06 -62.11
C VAL A 103 54.21 17.81 -61.60
N VAL A 104 52.99 17.52 -62.07
CA VAL A 104 52.24 16.32 -61.64
C VAL A 104 52.81 15.05 -62.28
N VAL A 105 53.28 15.12 -63.52
CA VAL A 105 54.00 14.03 -64.20
C VAL A 105 55.32 13.73 -63.50
N ALA A 106 56.10 14.77 -63.15
CA ALA A 106 57.37 14.60 -62.44
C ALA A 106 57.16 13.98 -61.04
N ALA A 107 56.12 14.41 -60.31
CA ALA A 107 55.75 13.82 -59.02
C ALA A 107 55.29 12.36 -59.15
N GLU A 108 54.54 12.01 -60.21
CA GLU A 108 54.14 10.61 -60.49
C GLU A 108 55.34 9.73 -60.88
N GLU A 109 56.29 10.27 -61.65
CA GLU A 109 57.49 9.52 -62.02
C GLU A 109 58.40 9.28 -60.80
N ALA A 110 58.56 10.29 -59.94
CA ALA A 110 59.30 10.17 -58.68
C ALA A 110 58.71 9.10 -57.76
N ALA A 111 57.38 9.07 -57.67
CA ALA A 111 56.62 8.06 -56.95
C ALA A 111 56.75 6.65 -57.52
N ARG A 112 56.80 6.52 -58.85
CA ARG A 112 56.83 5.23 -59.55
C ARG A 112 58.22 4.60 -59.56
N LYS A 113 59.29 5.40 -59.53
CA LYS A 113 60.69 4.96 -59.54
C LYS A 113 61.45 5.52 -58.33
N PRO A 114 61.15 5.08 -57.10
CA PRO A 114 61.74 5.64 -55.89
C PRO A 114 63.27 5.58 -55.90
N GLU A 115 63.84 4.50 -56.44
CA GLU A 115 65.29 4.28 -56.57
C GLU A 115 66.03 5.41 -57.29
N ARG A 116 65.39 6.08 -58.26
CA ARG A 116 65.97 7.19 -59.03
C ARG A 116 65.97 8.53 -58.27
N TRP A 117 65.20 8.62 -57.19
CA TRP A 117 64.95 9.86 -56.43
C TRP A 117 65.32 9.74 -54.94
N SER A 118 65.69 8.55 -54.44
CA SER A 118 66.04 8.29 -53.05
C SER A 118 67.41 7.62 -52.84
N ALA A 119 68.23 7.47 -53.87
CA ALA A 119 69.56 6.86 -53.78
C ALA A 119 70.59 7.81 -53.14
N GLY A 120 70.56 7.94 -51.81
CA GLY A 120 71.63 8.52 -50.97
C GLY A 120 71.92 10.01 -51.13
N ASP A 121 71.35 10.69 -52.12
CA ASP A 121 71.60 12.11 -52.40
C ASP A 121 70.54 13.00 -51.73
N ALA A 122 70.99 13.85 -50.80
CA ALA A 122 70.11 14.74 -50.03
C ALA A 122 69.31 15.68 -50.94
N VAL A 123 69.90 16.11 -52.06
CA VAL A 123 69.26 17.02 -53.02
C VAL A 123 68.09 16.35 -53.74
N ALA A 124 68.24 15.08 -54.15
CA ALA A 124 67.19 14.34 -54.85
C ALA A 124 65.98 14.08 -53.96
N SER A 125 66.22 13.75 -52.68
CA SER A 125 65.14 13.54 -51.69
C SER A 125 64.39 14.84 -51.36
N GLU A 126 65.10 15.97 -51.31
CA GLU A 126 64.51 17.29 -51.08
C GLU A 126 63.68 17.76 -52.28
N LEU A 127 64.18 17.53 -53.49
CA LEU A 127 63.47 17.85 -54.72
C LEU A 127 62.18 17.01 -54.84
N ALA A 128 62.23 15.73 -54.53
CA ALA A 128 61.05 14.86 -54.51
C ALA A 128 59.99 15.34 -53.51
N ARG A 129 60.41 15.79 -52.32
CA ARG A 129 59.51 16.36 -51.30
C ARG A 129 58.85 17.67 -51.75
N ARG A 130 59.60 18.56 -52.39
CA ARG A 130 59.08 19.82 -52.95
C ARG A 130 58.17 19.58 -54.16
N LEU A 131 58.48 18.60 -55.00
CA LEU A 131 57.63 18.18 -56.11
C LEU A 131 56.31 17.59 -55.61
N ASP A 132 56.32 16.76 -54.56
CA ASP A 132 55.09 16.24 -53.94
C ASP A 132 54.23 17.37 -53.36
N ALA A 133 54.83 18.34 -52.66
CA ALA A 133 54.10 19.50 -52.14
C ALA A 133 53.49 20.35 -53.26
N ALA A 134 54.27 20.68 -54.31
CA ALA A 134 53.81 21.48 -55.45
C ALA A 134 52.72 20.75 -56.25
N ALA A 135 52.86 19.45 -56.47
CA ALA A 135 51.85 18.62 -57.13
C ALA A 135 50.57 18.52 -56.29
N THR A 136 50.69 18.41 -54.96
CA THR A 136 49.52 18.41 -54.05
C THR A 136 48.75 19.72 -54.14
N THR A 137 49.45 20.87 -54.14
CA THR A 137 48.81 22.19 -54.33
C THR A 137 48.14 22.28 -55.70
N ALA A 138 48.80 21.86 -56.77
CA ALA A 138 48.24 21.86 -58.13
C ALA A 138 46.97 21.00 -58.22
N LEU A 139 47.01 19.79 -57.68
CA LEU A 139 45.88 18.85 -57.67
C LEU A 139 44.69 19.36 -56.86
N SER A 140 44.94 20.12 -55.78
CA SER A 140 43.86 20.66 -54.94
C SER A 140 43.01 21.73 -55.66
N THR A 141 43.60 22.44 -56.64
CA THR A 141 42.89 23.46 -57.44
C THR A 141 42.00 22.87 -58.54
N LEU A 142 42.14 21.57 -58.83
CA LEU A 142 41.44 20.92 -59.91
C LEU A 142 40.15 20.25 -59.44
N THR A 143 39.06 20.66 -60.06
CA THR A 143 37.81 19.92 -59.96
C THR A 143 37.74 18.85 -61.06
N PRO A 144 37.12 17.68 -60.82
CA PRO A 144 37.03 16.62 -61.82
C PRO A 144 36.26 17.05 -63.09
N THR A 145 35.44 18.12 -63.02
CA THR A 145 34.73 18.74 -64.14
C THR A 145 35.66 19.52 -65.08
N ARG A 146 36.75 20.13 -64.58
CA ARG A 146 37.74 20.81 -65.41
C ARG A 146 38.61 19.82 -66.17
N VAL A 147 38.95 18.70 -65.55
CA VAL A 147 39.77 17.64 -66.16
C VAL A 147 39.00 16.88 -67.24
N ASP A 148 37.68 16.76 -67.16
CA ASP A 148 36.87 16.07 -68.17
C ASP A 148 35.46 16.69 -68.28
N PRO A 149 35.30 17.81 -69.01
CA PRO A 149 34.02 18.52 -69.13
C PRO A 149 32.99 17.73 -69.94
N ASP A 150 31.71 17.81 -69.54
CA ASP A 150 30.59 17.19 -70.25
C ASP A 150 29.64 18.25 -70.82
N PRO A 151 29.82 18.68 -72.08
CA PRO A 151 28.98 19.69 -72.69
C PRO A 151 27.56 19.20 -73.02
N ALA A 152 27.30 17.88 -72.96
CA ALA A 152 26.05 17.28 -73.45
C ALA A 152 25.15 16.71 -72.34
N ARG A 153 25.48 16.94 -71.06
CA ARG A 153 24.79 16.32 -69.91
C ARG A 153 23.29 16.59 -69.90
N GLY A 154 22.87 17.85 -70.10
CA GLY A 154 21.46 18.23 -70.12
C GLY A 154 20.68 17.60 -71.28
N ARG A 155 21.29 17.57 -72.47
CA ARG A 155 20.69 16.96 -73.68
C ARG A 155 20.45 15.46 -73.53
N ARG A 156 21.43 14.72 -72.97
CA ARG A 156 21.29 13.26 -72.77
C ARG A 156 20.20 12.92 -71.76
N LEU A 157 20.12 13.68 -70.67
CA LEU A 157 19.10 13.48 -69.63
C LEU A 157 17.69 13.76 -70.17
N ALA A 158 17.54 14.82 -70.97
CA ALA A 158 16.29 15.13 -71.67
C ALA A 158 15.84 13.99 -72.61
N VAL A 159 16.78 13.39 -73.36
CA VAL A 159 16.47 12.24 -74.25
C VAL A 159 16.03 11.01 -73.46
N VAL A 160 16.70 10.68 -72.34
CA VAL A 160 16.29 9.55 -71.48
C VAL A 160 14.89 9.77 -70.90
N VAL A 161 14.62 10.98 -70.39
CA VAL A 161 13.30 11.30 -69.81
C VAL A 161 12.21 11.27 -70.88
N LEU A 162 12.47 11.84 -72.07
CA LEU A 162 11.52 11.78 -73.17
C LEU A 162 11.25 10.35 -73.64
N ALA A 163 12.30 9.51 -73.75
CA ALA A 163 12.14 8.10 -74.10
C ALA A 163 11.39 7.31 -73.03
N ALA A 164 11.61 7.59 -71.74
CA ALA A 164 10.87 6.97 -70.64
C ALA A 164 9.39 7.41 -70.62
N LEU A 165 9.11 8.69 -70.85
CA LEU A 165 7.74 9.19 -70.97
C LEU A 165 7.02 8.58 -72.17
N LEU A 166 7.71 8.44 -73.32
CA LEU A 166 7.18 7.72 -74.47
C LEU A 166 6.92 6.24 -74.14
N ALA A 167 7.81 5.56 -73.41
CA ALA A 167 7.58 4.17 -72.98
C ALA A 167 6.32 4.04 -72.13
N VAL A 168 6.11 4.96 -71.18
CA VAL A 168 4.92 4.97 -70.33
C VAL A 168 3.67 5.29 -71.14
N ALA A 169 3.72 6.30 -72.02
CA ALA A 169 2.60 6.66 -72.90
C ALA A 169 2.23 5.51 -73.84
N PHE A 170 3.20 4.85 -74.47
CA PHE A 170 2.97 3.69 -75.34
C PHE A 170 2.44 2.47 -74.56
N GLY A 171 2.95 2.23 -73.35
CA GLY A 171 2.46 1.16 -72.46
C GLY A 171 1.02 1.38 -72.01
N ALA A 172 0.63 2.63 -71.73
CA ALA A 172 -0.72 2.98 -71.30
C ALA A 172 -1.73 2.95 -72.46
N PHE A 173 -1.35 3.41 -73.66
CA PHE A 173 -2.31 3.58 -74.75
C PHE A 173 -2.58 2.28 -75.52
N GLN A 174 -1.62 1.35 -75.63
CA GLN A 174 -1.78 0.05 -76.32
C GLN A 174 -0.97 -1.08 -75.66
N PRO A 175 -1.34 -1.51 -74.43
CA PRO A 175 -0.58 -2.50 -73.66
C PRO A 175 -0.41 -3.85 -74.38
N ALA A 176 -1.42 -4.25 -75.16
CA ALA A 176 -1.39 -5.49 -75.93
C ALA A 176 -0.27 -5.54 -76.99
N ARG A 177 0.07 -4.41 -77.62
CA ARG A 177 1.17 -4.34 -78.61
C ARG A 177 2.53 -4.47 -77.96
N VAL A 178 2.70 -3.86 -76.78
CA VAL A 178 3.95 -3.93 -76.03
C VAL A 178 4.23 -5.36 -75.57
N VAL A 179 3.24 -6.02 -74.96
CA VAL A 179 3.37 -7.43 -74.50
C VAL A 179 3.70 -8.36 -75.68
N ARG A 180 3.06 -8.17 -76.84
CA ARG A 180 3.31 -8.96 -78.04
C ARG A 180 4.71 -8.72 -78.61
N GLY A 181 5.15 -7.47 -78.73
CA GLY A 181 6.48 -7.11 -79.23
C GLY A 181 7.60 -7.65 -78.34
N VAL A 182 7.44 -7.59 -77.02
CA VAL A 182 8.39 -8.17 -76.05
C VAL A 182 8.44 -9.70 -76.19
N ALA A 183 7.29 -10.36 -76.29
CA ALA A 183 7.22 -11.81 -76.43
C ALA A 183 7.90 -12.30 -77.73
N LEU A 184 7.71 -11.59 -78.85
CA LEU A 184 8.34 -11.92 -80.14
C LEU A 184 9.86 -11.70 -80.13
N LEU A 185 10.35 -10.67 -79.46
CA LEU A 185 11.79 -10.41 -79.36
C LEU A 185 12.50 -11.37 -78.39
N ALA A 186 11.80 -11.84 -77.34
CA ALA A 186 12.32 -12.83 -76.41
C ALA A 186 12.40 -14.24 -77.03
N GLY A 187 11.60 -14.53 -78.07
CA GLY A 187 11.54 -15.82 -78.75
C GLY A 187 11.33 -15.69 -80.26
N PRO A 188 12.31 -15.19 -81.04
CA PRO A 188 12.13 -14.83 -82.45
C PRO A 188 11.87 -16.02 -83.39
N PHE A 189 12.33 -17.21 -83.00
CA PHE A 189 12.04 -18.48 -83.69
C PHE A 189 10.98 -19.33 -82.99
N GLY A 190 10.37 -18.79 -81.94
CA GLY A 190 9.12 -19.32 -81.39
C GLY A 190 8.00 -19.01 -82.38
N GLY A 191 8.00 -19.69 -83.53
CA GLY A 191 6.85 -19.72 -84.42
C GLY A 191 5.63 -19.97 -83.56
N GLY A 192 4.55 -19.20 -83.77
CA GLY A 192 3.39 -19.12 -82.91
C GLY A 192 2.88 -20.49 -82.45
N SER A 193 3.49 -21.01 -81.39
CA SER A 193 2.79 -21.79 -80.42
C SER A 193 1.92 -20.74 -79.76
N THR A 194 0.64 -20.71 -80.14
CA THR A 194 -0.36 -20.80 -79.09
C THR A 194 0.28 -21.68 -78.02
N ARG A 195 0.44 -21.17 -76.80
CA ARG A 195 0.50 -22.11 -75.67
C ARG A 195 -0.55 -23.16 -76.05
N ALA A 196 -0.16 -24.42 -76.16
CA ALA A 196 -1.07 -25.45 -75.75
C ALA A 196 -1.49 -24.92 -74.38
N GLY A 197 -2.68 -24.29 -74.32
CA GLY A 197 -3.18 -23.67 -73.11
C GLY A 197 -2.96 -24.75 -72.09
N ALA A 198 -2.25 -24.45 -71.00
CA ALA A 198 -2.11 -25.43 -69.94
C ALA A 198 -3.54 -25.93 -69.73
N ALA A 199 -3.78 -27.19 -70.14
CA ALA A 199 -5.13 -27.65 -70.30
C ALA A 199 -5.87 -27.53 -68.97
N LEU A 200 -5.10 -27.46 -67.89
CA LEU A 200 -5.52 -27.17 -66.54
C LEU A 200 -4.72 -26.00 -65.95
N VAL A 201 -5.40 -25.00 -65.41
CA VAL A 201 -4.83 -23.84 -64.72
C VAL A 201 -5.42 -23.74 -63.31
N ALA A 202 -4.60 -23.72 -62.27
CA ALA A 202 -5.06 -23.51 -60.91
C ALA A 202 -5.51 -22.05 -60.70
N GLU A 203 -6.66 -21.86 -60.06
CA GLU A 203 -7.12 -20.53 -59.64
C GLU A 203 -6.44 -20.12 -58.32
N PRO A 204 -6.24 -18.82 -58.05
CA PRO A 204 -5.75 -18.37 -56.76
C PRO A 204 -6.69 -18.84 -55.63
N SER A 205 -6.15 -19.55 -54.64
CA SER A 205 -6.85 -19.88 -53.40
C SER A 205 -6.47 -18.88 -52.29
N ALA A 206 -7.15 -18.94 -51.14
CA ALA A 206 -6.68 -18.26 -49.95
C ALA A 206 -5.23 -18.70 -49.62
N ALA A 207 -4.35 -17.74 -49.30
CA ALA A 207 -2.94 -18.02 -48.96
C ALA A 207 -2.79 -18.58 -47.54
N TRP A 208 -3.81 -18.44 -46.70
CA TRP A 208 -3.84 -18.94 -45.33
C TRP A 208 -5.27 -19.31 -44.92
N VAL A 209 -5.38 -20.10 -43.85
CA VAL A 209 -6.65 -20.50 -43.24
C VAL A 209 -6.48 -20.58 -41.72
N VAL A 210 -7.53 -20.28 -40.96
CA VAL A 210 -7.55 -20.51 -39.50
C VAL A 210 -7.60 -22.01 -39.24
N ALA A 211 -6.86 -22.51 -38.25
CA ALA A 211 -6.84 -23.92 -37.89
C ALA A 211 -8.27 -24.50 -37.69
N GLY A 212 -8.56 -25.63 -38.33
CA GLY A 212 -9.89 -26.26 -38.34
C GLY A 212 -10.85 -25.69 -39.41
N GLY A 213 -10.45 -24.62 -40.09
CA GLY A 213 -11.22 -24.02 -41.19
C GLY A 213 -11.23 -24.86 -42.46
N SER A 214 -11.91 -24.36 -43.49
CA SER A 214 -11.98 -24.99 -44.81
C SER A 214 -11.49 -24.06 -45.91
N VAL A 215 -10.82 -24.63 -46.91
CA VAL A 215 -10.33 -23.90 -48.08
C VAL A 215 -10.89 -24.51 -49.34
N GLN A 216 -11.50 -23.68 -50.17
CA GLN A 216 -11.93 -24.05 -51.51
C GLN A 216 -10.76 -23.90 -52.47
N LEU A 217 -10.44 -24.97 -53.18
CA LEU A 217 -9.44 -25.01 -54.23
C LEU A 217 -10.14 -25.19 -55.56
N ALA A 218 -9.66 -24.49 -56.58
CA ALA A 218 -10.27 -24.57 -57.89
C ALA A 218 -9.25 -24.53 -59.03
N ALA A 219 -9.62 -25.13 -60.15
CA ALA A 219 -8.85 -25.10 -61.38
C ALA A 219 -9.77 -24.97 -62.60
N LEU A 220 -9.33 -24.21 -63.59
CA LEU A 220 -9.97 -24.04 -64.88
C LEU A 220 -9.37 -25.03 -65.88
N ASP A 221 -10.24 -25.81 -66.50
CA ASP A 221 -9.87 -26.80 -67.51
C ASP A 221 -10.31 -26.30 -68.90
N TYR A 222 -9.34 -26.11 -69.78
CA TYR A 222 -9.49 -25.60 -71.14
C TYR A 222 -9.58 -26.72 -72.18
N ALA A 223 -9.48 -27.99 -71.77
CA ALA A 223 -9.52 -29.10 -72.70
C ALA A 223 -10.95 -29.57 -73.00
N PRO A 224 -11.22 -29.99 -74.25
CA PRO A 224 -12.55 -30.43 -74.67
C PRO A 224 -12.95 -31.83 -74.17
N ASP A 225 -12.00 -32.64 -73.69
CA ASP A 225 -12.21 -34.02 -73.27
C ASP A 225 -12.69 -34.14 -71.81
N ALA A 226 -13.47 -35.19 -71.51
CA ALA A 226 -14.08 -35.43 -70.18
C ALA A 226 -13.12 -36.14 -69.20
N ALA A 227 -11.81 -35.96 -69.37
CA ALA A 227 -10.82 -36.57 -68.48
C ALA A 227 -11.00 -36.09 -67.04
N VAL A 228 -10.99 -37.03 -66.10
CA VAL A 228 -11.16 -36.71 -64.67
C VAL A 228 -9.93 -35.96 -64.17
N VAL A 229 -10.15 -34.78 -63.61
CA VAL A 229 -9.11 -34.03 -62.90
C VAL A 229 -9.13 -34.41 -61.43
N GLN A 230 -7.94 -34.63 -60.86
CA GLN A 230 -7.77 -34.90 -59.44
C GLN A 230 -7.05 -33.74 -58.79
N ALA A 231 -7.48 -33.38 -57.58
CA ALA A 231 -6.71 -32.49 -56.73
C ALA A 231 -5.71 -33.32 -55.93
N GLU A 232 -4.49 -32.84 -55.82
CA GLU A 232 -3.45 -33.42 -54.99
C GLU A 232 -3.08 -32.44 -53.88
N VAL A 233 -3.10 -32.92 -52.63
CA VAL A 233 -2.76 -32.15 -51.45
C VAL A 233 -1.66 -32.86 -50.67
N ARG A 234 -0.70 -32.10 -50.15
CA ARG A 234 0.43 -32.60 -49.37
C ARG A 234 0.58 -31.77 -48.10
N PHE A 235 0.49 -32.40 -46.94
CA PHE A 235 0.73 -31.78 -45.64
C PHE A 235 2.21 -31.98 -45.24
N GLY A 236 2.95 -30.91 -44.97
CA GLY A 236 4.38 -31.00 -44.65
C GLY A 236 5.21 -31.76 -45.71
N GLU A 237 6.01 -32.75 -45.27
CA GLU A 237 6.86 -33.60 -46.12
C GLU A 237 6.18 -34.92 -46.56
N SER A 238 4.88 -35.09 -46.30
CA SER A 238 4.15 -36.31 -46.65
C SER A 238 4.05 -36.56 -48.17
N ALA A 239 3.61 -37.76 -48.55
CA ALA A 239 3.27 -38.04 -49.95
C ALA A 239 2.02 -37.25 -50.38
N TRP A 240 1.92 -36.95 -51.69
CA TRP A 240 0.74 -36.32 -52.26
C TRP A 240 -0.48 -37.25 -52.10
N SER A 241 -1.49 -36.77 -51.36
CA SER A 241 -2.80 -37.40 -51.23
C SER A 241 -3.75 -36.91 -52.33
N ARG A 242 -4.58 -37.80 -52.86
CA ARG A 242 -5.53 -37.47 -53.93
C ARG A 242 -6.90 -37.17 -53.33
N LEU A 243 -7.46 -36.03 -53.68
CA LEU A 243 -8.81 -35.61 -53.38
C LEU A 243 -9.64 -35.59 -54.66
N ALA A 244 -10.89 -36.05 -54.56
CA ALA A 244 -11.84 -35.93 -55.65
C ALA A 244 -12.13 -34.45 -55.90
N ALA A 245 -12.02 -34.02 -57.16
CA ALA A 245 -12.50 -32.73 -57.61
C ALA A 245 -13.84 -32.92 -58.30
N VAL A 246 -14.80 -32.04 -58.01
CA VAL A 246 -16.12 -32.05 -58.64
C VAL A 246 -16.13 -31.03 -59.76
N ALA A 247 -16.56 -31.43 -60.95
CA ALA A 247 -16.77 -30.53 -62.07
C ALA A 247 -18.09 -29.74 -61.87
N GLY A 248 -18.00 -28.42 -61.84
CA GLY A 248 -19.15 -27.51 -61.75
C GLY A 248 -19.34 -26.68 -63.03
N PRO A 249 -20.53 -26.08 -63.24
CA PRO A 249 -20.75 -25.15 -64.35
C PRO A 249 -19.83 -23.92 -64.24
N LEU A 250 -19.45 -23.37 -65.40
CA LEU A 250 -18.75 -22.08 -65.50
C LEU A 250 -19.74 -20.96 -65.17
N GLU A 251 -19.92 -20.66 -63.88
CA GLU A 251 -20.75 -19.52 -63.48
C GLU A 251 -20.13 -18.20 -63.98
N ALA A 252 -20.97 -17.33 -64.56
CA ALA A 252 -20.59 -15.96 -64.88
C ALA A 252 -20.23 -15.25 -63.57
N SER A 253 -18.97 -14.86 -63.42
CA SER A 253 -18.45 -14.12 -62.27
C SER A 253 -19.29 -12.86 -62.01
N THR A 254 -20.15 -12.89 -60.99
CA THR A 254 -20.72 -11.68 -60.38
C THR A 254 -19.69 -11.07 -59.43
N ALA A 255 -18.69 -10.41 -60.02
CA ALA A 255 -17.86 -9.43 -59.33
C ALA A 255 -17.80 -8.18 -60.22
N ALA A 256 -18.70 -7.24 -59.95
CA ALA A 256 -18.67 -5.91 -60.54
C ALA A 256 -17.40 -5.19 -60.08
N GLY A 257 -16.56 -4.76 -61.02
CA GLY A 257 -15.45 -3.85 -60.71
C GLY A 257 -14.16 -4.08 -61.50
N ALA A 258 -14.21 -4.10 -62.83
CA ALA A 258 -13.21 -3.52 -63.74
C ALA A 258 -13.59 -3.89 -65.17
N GLY A 259 -13.93 -2.89 -65.98
CA GLY A 259 -14.26 -3.06 -67.39
C GLY A 259 -13.14 -3.76 -68.14
N LEU A 260 -13.38 -5.00 -68.53
CA LEU A 260 -12.68 -5.71 -69.59
C LEU A 260 -13.76 -6.36 -70.42
N GLU A 261 -13.98 -5.82 -71.62
CA GLU A 261 -14.75 -6.48 -72.65
C GLU A 261 -14.22 -7.91 -72.82
N ALA A 262 -15.12 -8.89 -72.74
CA ALA A 262 -14.77 -10.28 -72.98
C ALA A 262 -14.30 -10.43 -74.44
N PRO A 263 -13.07 -10.93 -74.70
CA PRO A 263 -12.69 -11.29 -76.05
C PRO A 263 -13.44 -12.55 -76.45
N THR A 264 -14.39 -12.42 -77.37
CA THR A 264 -14.88 -13.53 -78.19
C THR A 264 -13.74 -14.01 -79.09
N ALA A 265 -12.93 -14.93 -78.58
CA ALA A 265 -12.00 -15.73 -79.36
C ALA A 265 -12.13 -17.19 -78.91
N ALA A 266 -12.24 -18.10 -79.87
CA ALA A 266 -12.31 -19.54 -79.65
C ALA A 266 -11.18 -20.02 -78.71
N GLY A 267 -11.54 -20.60 -77.55
CA GLY A 267 -10.58 -21.12 -76.57
C GLY A 267 -10.85 -20.79 -75.08
N GLY A 268 -12.10 -20.53 -74.69
CA GLY A 268 -12.47 -20.35 -73.27
C GLY A 268 -12.36 -21.64 -72.45
N PRO A 269 -12.31 -21.55 -71.10
CA PRO A 269 -12.33 -22.74 -70.25
C PRO A 269 -13.62 -23.53 -70.51
N GLN A 270 -13.51 -24.85 -70.55
CA GLN A 270 -14.62 -25.78 -70.81
C GLN A 270 -15.28 -26.25 -69.51
N ARG A 271 -14.50 -26.37 -68.43
CA ARG A 271 -14.97 -26.82 -67.10
C ARG A 271 -14.24 -26.11 -65.96
N ARG A 272 -14.90 -25.98 -64.81
CA ARG A 272 -14.27 -25.57 -63.54
C ARG A 272 -14.33 -26.72 -62.56
N TRP A 273 -13.17 -27.14 -62.07
CA TRP A 273 -13.02 -28.16 -61.05
C TRP A 273 -12.90 -27.49 -59.69
N ARG A 274 -13.68 -27.95 -58.71
CA ARG A 274 -13.63 -27.47 -57.33
C ARG A 274 -13.42 -28.63 -56.38
N THR A 275 -12.62 -28.42 -55.34
CA THR A 275 -12.51 -29.33 -54.21
C THR A 275 -12.38 -28.52 -52.92
N ALA A 276 -12.83 -29.08 -51.82
CA ALA A 276 -12.74 -28.45 -50.51
C ALA A 276 -11.82 -29.28 -49.61
N VAL A 277 -10.85 -28.61 -49.00
CA VAL A 277 -10.08 -29.20 -47.89
C VAL A 277 -10.70 -28.69 -46.60
N THR A 278 -11.28 -29.59 -45.81
CA THR A 278 -11.95 -29.28 -44.53
C THR A 278 -11.09 -29.71 -43.34
N ASP A 279 -11.29 -29.07 -42.18
CA ASP A 279 -10.52 -29.33 -40.94
C ASP A 279 -9.00 -29.23 -41.15
N VAL A 280 -8.55 -28.13 -41.77
CA VAL A 280 -7.13 -27.91 -42.05
C VAL A 280 -6.40 -27.57 -40.75
N ARG A 281 -5.55 -28.48 -40.25
CA ARG A 281 -4.78 -28.30 -39.01
C ARG A 281 -3.28 -28.05 -39.21
N GLU A 282 -2.78 -28.36 -40.41
CA GLU A 282 -1.38 -28.25 -40.79
C GLU A 282 -1.21 -27.54 -42.14
N ASP A 283 -0.05 -26.92 -42.34
CA ASP A 283 0.28 -26.25 -43.59
C ASP A 283 0.33 -27.26 -44.73
N PHE A 284 -0.22 -26.90 -45.89
CA PHE A 284 -0.28 -27.81 -47.03
C PHE A 284 0.05 -27.15 -48.35
N SER A 285 0.64 -27.95 -49.24
CA SER A 285 0.79 -27.63 -50.65
C SER A 285 -0.31 -28.33 -51.45
N TRP A 286 -0.82 -27.69 -52.50
CA TRP A 286 -1.86 -28.24 -53.35
C TRP A 286 -1.58 -28.01 -54.83
N ARG A 287 -2.09 -28.90 -55.68
CA ARG A 287 -2.04 -28.79 -57.14
C ARG A 287 -3.14 -29.64 -57.76
N PHE A 288 -3.51 -29.38 -59.00
CA PHE A 288 -4.41 -30.27 -59.74
C PHE A 288 -3.63 -31.03 -60.82
N ARG A 289 -4.05 -32.28 -61.08
CA ARG A 289 -3.42 -33.19 -62.05
C ARG A 289 -4.48 -33.74 -63.00
N ARG A 290 -4.11 -33.80 -64.28
CA ARG A 290 -4.88 -34.38 -65.40
C ARG A 290 -3.93 -35.14 -66.30
N GLY A 291 -3.94 -36.48 -66.22
CA GLY A 291 -2.91 -37.32 -66.85
C GLY A 291 -1.52 -36.90 -66.40
N ASP A 292 -0.64 -36.60 -67.36
CA ASP A 292 0.73 -36.10 -67.10
C ASP A 292 0.81 -34.58 -66.89
N THR A 293 -0.29 -33.85 -67.06
CA THR A 293 -0.33 -32.39 -66.87
C THR A 293 -0.64 -32.05 -65.42
N VAL A 294 0.17 -31.18 -64.81
CA VAL A 294 -0.01 -30.71 -63.43
C VAL A 294 0.01 -29.18 -63.40
N THR A 295 -0.81 -28.57 -62.54
CA THR A 295 -0.84 -27.11 -62.36
C THR A 295 0.38 -26.60 -61.59
N SER A 296 0.51 -25.27 -61.49
CA SER A 296 1.34 -24.66 -60.46
C SER A 296 0.91 -25.13 -59.07
N THR A 297 1.89 -25.31 -58.18
CA THR A 297 1.65 -25.68 -56.79
C THR A 297 1.31 -24.43 -55.98
N GLY A 298 0.13 -24.41 -55.37
CA GLY A 298 -0.24 -23.42 -54.36
C GLY A 298 0.17 -23.88 -52.97
N GLN A 299 0.33 -22.94 -52.04
CA GLN A 299 0.61 -23.22 -50.64
C GLN A 299 -0.41 -22.49 -49.77
N VAL A 300 -0.91 -23.18 -48.75
CA VAL A 300 -1.79 -22.63 -47.73
C VAL A 300 -1.14 -22.82 -46.37
N VAL A 301 -1.00 -21.72 -45.63
CA VAL A 301 -0.44 -21.71 -44.28
C VAL A 301 -1.57 -21.71 -43.25
N VAL A 302 -1.48 -22.57 -42.23
CA VAL A 302 -2.43 -22.57 -41.12
C VAL A 302 -2.02 -21.54 -40.09
N ARG A 303 -2.94 -20.61 -39.80
CA ARG A 303 -2.80 -19.62 -38.74
C ARG A 303 -3.65 -20.03 -37.54
N ARG A 304 -3.13 -19.76 -36.35
CA ARG A 304 -3.83 -20.00 -35.08
C ARG A 304 -4.06 -18.66 -34.41
N PRO A 305 -5.21 -18.44 -33.77
CA PRO A 305 -5.43 -17.24 -32.98
C PRO A 305 -4.34 -17.05 -31.91
N PRO A 306 -4.02 -15.81 -31.54
CA PRO A 306 -3.08 -15.54 -30.48
C PRO A 306 -3.62 -16.08 -29.15
N LEU A 307 -2.79 -16.82 -28.41
CA LEU A 307 -3.12 -17.30 -27.07
C LEU A 307 -2.24 -16.60 -26.04
N LEU A 308 -2.78 -16.32 -24.87
CA LEU A 308 -2.00 -15.83 -23.74
C LEU A 308 -1.24 -17.01 -23.12
N ALA A 309 0.10 -17.02 -23.21
CA ALA A 309 0.93 -18.10 -22.64
C ALA A 309 0.90 -18.10 -21.10
N GLY A 310 0.72 -16.90 -20.52
CA GLY A 310 0.62 -16.68 -19.10
C GLY A 310 0.53 -15.19 -18.80
N LEU A 311 -0.09 -14.88 -17.66
CA LEU A 311 -0.13 -13.54 -17.08
C LEU A 311 0.68 -13.58 -15.80
N SER A 312 1.57 -12.64 -15.62
CA SER A 312 2.35 -12.42 -14.41
C SER A 312 1.97 -11.07 -13.82
N ALA A 313 2.15 -10.91 -12.51
CA ALA A 313 1.83 -9.69 -11.81
C ALA A 313 2.98 -9.28 -10.90
N ARG A 314 3.34 -8.01 -10.92
CA ARG A 314 4.16 -7.37 -9.89
C ARG A 314 3.26 -6.47 -9.06
N ILE A 315 3.00 -6.88 -7.84
CA ILE A 315 2.14 -6.18 -6.89
C ILE A 315 3.03 -5.38 -5.95
N THR A 316 2.88 -4.06 -5.99
CA THR A 316 3.59 -3.12 -5.12
C THR A 316 2.57 -2.54 -4.13
N PRO A 317 2.55 -3.00 -2.87
CA PRO A 317 1.67 -2.46 -1.84
C PRO A 317 1.96 -0.99 -1.56
N PRO A 318 0.98 -0.24 -1.00
CA PRO A 318 1.22 1.10 -0.48
C PRO A 318 2.37 1.13 0.53
N SER A 319 3.20 2.19 0.47
CA SER A 319 4.42 2.27 1.28
C SER A 319 4.20 2.21 2.79
N TYR A 320 3.05 2.69 3.29
CA TYR A 320 2.72 2.70 4.71
C TYR A 320 2.57 1.29 5.31
N MET A 321 2.15 0.31 4.50
CA MET A 321 1.98 -1.08 4.94
C MET A 321 3.32 -1.79 5.17
N LYS A 322 4.45 -1.22 4.69
CA LYS A 322 5.80 -1.79 4.80
C LYS A 322 5.93 -3.25 4.30
N LEU A 323 4.99 -3.69 3.46
CA LEU A 323 5.01 -5.02 2.86
C LEU A 323 5.99 -5.08 1.68
N PRO A 324 6.68 -6.21 1.47
CA PRO A 324 7.56 -6.38 0.32
C PRO A 324 6.78 -6.41 -1.00
N VAL A 325 7.44 -6.04 -2.09
CA VAL A 325 6.89 -6.18 -3.45
C VAL A 325 6.70 -7.67 -3.75
N MET A 326 5.51 -8.06 -4.16
CA MET A 326 5.18 -9.44 -4.49
C MET A 326 5.25 -9.64 -6.00
N ASN A 327 6.07 -10.58 -6.45
CA ASN A 327 6.16 -10.97 -7.86
C ASN A 327 5.48 -12.34 -8.04
N VAL A 328 4.43 -12.36 -8.85
CA VAL A 328 3.65 -13.56 -9.16
C VAL A 328 3.93 -13.94 -10.60
N GLU A 329 4.74 -14.98 -10.82
CA GLU A 329 5.15 -15.40 -12.17
C GLU A 329 3.98 -15.90 -13.02
N ARG A 330 2.97 -16.50 -12.39
CA ARG A 330 1.73 -16.93 -13.04
C ARG A 330 0.55 -16.59 -12.14
N LEU A 331 -0.20 -15.57 -12.54
CA LEU A 331 -1.36 -15.06 -11.82
C LEU A 331 -2.47 -16.11 -11.79
N PRO A 332 -2.88 -16.59 -10.60
CA PRO A 332 -4.04 -17.46 -10.46
C PRO A 332 -5.36 -16.74 -10.83
N ALA A 333 -6.42 -17.52 -11.06
CA ALA A 333 -7.75 -16.98 -11.35
C ALA A 333 -8.31 -16.11 -10.22
N LEU A 334 -7.92 -16.38 -8.97
CA LEU A 334 -8.22 -15.55 -7.80
C LEU A 334 -6.91 -15.19 -7.10
N SER A 335 -6.65 -13.91 -6.93
CA SER A 335 -5.50 -13.39 -6.18
C SER A 335 -5.93 -12.34 -5.19
N GLU A 336 -5.40 -12.40 -3.97
CA GLU A 336 -5.65 -11.39 -2.94
C GLU A 336 -4.58 -10.30 -3.00
N VAL A 337 -5.02 -9.04 -2.98
CA VAL A 337 -4.17 -7.87 -3.18
C VAL A 337 -4.52 -6.81 -2.13
N PRO A 338 -3.56 -6.24 -1.39
CA PRO A 338 -3.84 -5.15 -0.46
C PRO A 338 -4.47 -3.94 -1.16
N ALA A 339 -5.47 -3.33 -0.53
CA ALA A 339 -6.16 -2.15 -1.07
C ALA A 339 -5.18 -1.02 -1.41
N GLY A 340 -5.33 -0.42 -2.59
CA GLY A 340 -4.47 0.65 -3.07
C GLY A 340 -3.13 0.20 -3.66
N SER A 341 -2.88 -1.10 -3.78
CA SER A 341 -1.65 -1.61 -4.41
C SER A 341 -1.59 -1.23 -5.89
N ARG A 342 -0.38 -0.90 -6.36
CA ARG A 342 -0.10 -0.79 -7.79
C ARG A 342 0.24 -2.18 -8.33
N VAL A 343 -0.55 -2.67 -9.28
CA VAL A 343 -0.40 -3.97 -9.92
C VAL A 343 0.05 -3.76 -11.36
N SER A 344 1.27 -4.19 -11.66
CA SER A 344 1.80 -4.25 -13.01
C SER A 344 1.57 -5.65 -13.57
N LEU A 345 0.65 -5.78 -14.52
CA LEU A 345 0.35 -7.04 -15.19
C LEU A 345 1.20 -7.14 -16.44
N THR A 346 1.96 -8.23 -16.59
CA THR A 346 2.71 -8.48 -17.82
C THR A 346 2.45 -9.89 -18.33
N GLY A 347 2.31 -10.03 -19.64
CA GLY A 347 2.03 -11.31 -20.27
C GLY A 347 2.80 -11.46 -21.57
N ARG A 348 2.78 -12.66 -22.14
CA ARG A 348 3.33 -12.92 -23.46
C ARG A 348 2.37 -13.76 -24.30
N MET A 349 2.30 -13.45 -25.59
CA MET A 349 1.64 -14.29 -26.57
C MET A 349 2.39 -15.62 -26.69
N GLY A 350 1.66 -16.73 -26.60
CA GLY A 350 2.12 -18.09 -26.88
C GLY A 350 1.69 -18.54 -28.27
N GLY A 351 2.52 -19.36 -28.91
CA GLY A 351 2.27 -19.84 -30.27
C GLY A 351 3.58 -19.91 -31.07
N GLU A 352 4.04 -21.12 -31.35
CA GLU A 352 5.42 -21.42 -31.76
C GLU A 352 5.76 -21.08 -33.23
N LYS A 353 4.79 -20.70 -34.06
CA LYS A 353 5.07 -20.37 -35.46
C LYS A 353 5.45 -18.89 -35.62
N ALA A 354 6.76 -18.66 -35.56
CA ALA A 354 7.45 -17.40 -35.83
C ALA A 354 6.84 -16.62 -37.00
N GLY A 355 6.03 -15.60 -36.70
CA GLY A 355 5.54 -14.68 -37.74
C GLY A 355 4.40 -13.76 -37.32
N SER A 356 3.48 -14.18 -36.45
CA SER A 356 2.39 -13.32 -35.97
C SER A 356 2.90 -12.36 -34.91
N ARG A 357 2.60 -11.08 -35.06
CA ARG A 357 2.89 -10.03 -34.08
C ARG A 357 1.60 -9.61 -33.41
N LEU A 358 1.65 -9.18 -32.15
CA LEU A 358 0.47 -8.56 -31.53
C LEU A 358 0.22 -7.21 -32.20
N ALA A 359 -1.01 -6.99 -32.64
CA ALA A 359 -1.49 -5.71 -33.13
C ALA A 359 -2.16 -4.91 -32.01
N ALA A 360 -2.86 -5.58 -31.09
CA ALA A 360 -3.50 -4.95 -29.94
C ALA A 360 -3.68 -5.96 -28.79
N ALA A 361 -3.74 -5.44 -27.57
CA ALA A 361 -4.13 -6.16 -26.37
C ALA A 361 -4.96 -5.23 -25.48
N TRP A 362 -5.93 -5.80 -24.77
CA TRP A 362 -6.82 -5.06 -23.89
C TRP A 362 -7.26 -5.91 -22.71
N LEU A 363 -7.60 -5.24 -21.62
CA LEU A 363 -8.16 -5.83 -20.43
C LEU A 363 -9.63 -5.42 -20.35
N ASN A 364 -10.53 -6.40 -20.34
CA ASN A 364 -11.97 -6.19 -20.19
C ASN A 364 -12.38 -6.45 -18.75
N THR A 365 -12.89 -5.43 -18.07
CA THR A 365 -13.42 -5.56 -16.71
C THR A 365 -14.83 -6.15 -16.74
N ALA A 366 -15.25 -6.77 -15.63
CA ALA A 366 -16.63 -7.25 -15.48
C ALA A 366 -17.67 -6.12 -15.50
N THR A 367 -17.26 -4.87 -15.26
CA THR A 367 -18.11 -3.67 -15.37
C THR A 367 -18.39 -3.26 -16.81
N GLY A 368 -17.69 -3.86 -17.79
CA GLY A 368 -17.85 -3.57 -19.22
C GLY A 368 -16.82 -2.58 -19.77
N ASP A 369 -15.87 -2.12 -18.96
CA ASP A 369 -14.80 -1.22 -19.40
C ASP A 369 -13.71 -2.02 -20.12
N SER A 370 -13.12 -1.43 -21.16
CA SER A 370 -12.00 -2.00 -21.89
C SER A 370 -10.79 -1.09 -21.80
N LEU A 371 -9.74 -1.56 -21.13
CA LEU A 371 -8.50 -0.82 -20.90
C LEU A 371 -7.43 -1.30 -21.89
N PRO A 372 -6.85 -0.43 -22.72
CA PRO A 372 -5.78 -0.81 -23.63
C PRO A 372 -4.52 -1.22 -22.85
N MET A 373 -3.85 -2.27 -23.32
CA MET A 373 -2.55 -2.70 -22.79
C MET A 373 -1.43 -2.29 -23.75
N ASP A 374 -0.26 -1.97 -23.21
CA ASP A 374 0.94 -1.70 -24.00
C ASP A 374 1.44 -2.98 -24.65
N VAL A 375 1.79 -2.91 -25.93
CA VAL A 375 2.24 -4.05 -26.73
C VAL A 375 3.68 -3.84 -27.18
N ASP A 376 4.56 -4.77 -26.83
CA ASP A 376 5.96 -4.81 -27.30
C ASP A 376 6.28 -6.17 -27.93
N GLY A 377 6.15 -6.24 -29.26
CA GLY A 377 6.36 -7.45 -30.04
C GLY A 377 5.35 -8.56 -29.72
N ALA A 378 5.70 -9.43 -28.78
CA ALA A 378 4.84 -10.49 -28.26
C ALA A 378 4.49 -10.29 -26.77
N GLY A 379 5.05 -9.26 -26.13
CA GLY A 379 4.77 -8.91 -24.74
C GLY A 379 3.59 -7.94 -24.64
N ILE A 380 2.87 -8.05 -23.53
CA ILE A 380 1.82 -7.12 -23.14
C ILE A 380 2.10 -6.61 -21.72
N ALA A 381 1.77 -5.36 -21.45
CA ALA A 381 1.89 -4.77 -20.12
C ALA A 381 0.75 -3.79 -19.81
N ILE A 382 0.33 -3.71 -18.55
CA ILE A 382 -0.56 -2.65 -18.06
C ILE A 382 -0.32 -2.42 -16.57
N ASP A 383 -0.31 -1.16 -16.16
CA ASP A 383 -0.24 -0.77 -14.76
C ASP A 383 -1.62 -0.31 -14.27
N LEU A 384 -2.06 -0.87 -13.15
CA LEU A 384 -3.36 -0.61 -12.54
C LEU A 384 -3.19 -0.30 -11.05
N THR A 385 -4.10 0.50 -10.49
CA THR A 385 -4.22 0.68 -9.04
C THR A 385 -5.49 -0.01 -8.58
N VAL A 386 -5.36 -1.00 -7.69
CA VAL A 386 -6.50 -1.82 -7.26
C VAL A 386 -6.98 -1.33 -5.90
N SER A 387 -8.06 -0.54 -5.90
CA SER A 387 -8.70 -0.03 -4.66
C SER A 387 -9.96 -0.81 -4.26
N SER A 388 -10.58 -1.49 -5.22
CA SER A 388 -11.75 -2.36 -5.03
C SER A 388 -11.57 -3.66 -5.81
N GLU A 389 -12.42 -4.65 -5.54
CA GLU A 389 -12.41 -5.92 -6.27
C GLU A 389 -12.45 -5.69 -7.79
N LEU A 390 -11.55 -6.36 -8.51
CA LEU A 390 -11.42 -6.25 -9.96
C LEU A 390 -11.48 -7.63 -10.61
N ALA A 391 -12.58 -7.93 -11.27
CA ALA A 391 -12.72 -9.08 -12.15
C ALA A 391 -12.46 -8.66 -13.61
N PHE A 392 -11.59 -9.37 -14.32
CA PHE A 392 -11.21 -9.03 -15.68
C PHE A 392 -10.84 -10.23 -16.55
N THR A 393 -10.84 -10.02 -17.86
CA THR A 393 -10.34 -10.94 -18.89
C THR A 393 -9.34 -10.21 -19.78
N VAL A 394 -8.43 -10.94 -20.43
CA VAL A 394 -7.43 -10.35 -21.33
C VAL A 394 -7.72 -10.79 -22.77
N GLY A 395 -7.96 -9.81 -23.64
CA GLY A 395 -8.12 -10.02 -25.09
C GLY A 395 -6.84 -9.69 -25.84
N LEU A 396 -6.56 -10.48 -26.88
CA LEU A 396 -5.41 -10.29 -27.77
C LEU A 396 -5.88 -10.27 -29.21
N ARG A 397 -5.25 -9.46 -30.05
CA ARG A 397 -5.44 -9.47 -31.51
C ARG A 397 -4.10 -9.43 -32.23
N ASP A 398 -3.92 -10.30 -33.20
CA ASP A 398 -2.72 -10.34 -34.03
C ASP A 398 -2.78 -9.38 -35.23
N ASP A 399 -1.68 -9.31 -35.99
CA ASP A 399 -1.52 -8.51 -37.20
C ASP A 399 -2.37 -8.99 -38.41
N TYR A 400 -2.99 -10.16 -38.30
CA TYR A 400 -3.94 -10.70 -39.27
C TYR A 400 -5.41 -10.47 -38.87
N GLY A 401 -5.65 -9.83 -37.73
CA GLY A 401 -6.98 -9.56 -37.21
C GLY A 401 -7.65 -10.74 -36.51
N LEU A 402 -6.90 -11.80 -36.18
CA LEU A 402 -7.41 -12.92 -35.39
C LEU A 402 -7.40 -12.54 -33.91
N GLU A 403 -8.55 -12.73 -33.26
CA GLU A 403 -8.73 -12.46 -31.84
C GLU A 403 -8.58 -13.75 -31.02
N SER A 404 -8.06 -13.62 -29.80
CA SER A 404 -7.97 -14.74 -28.86
C SER A 404 -9.36 -15.37 -28.65
N PRO A 405 -9.45 -16.72 -28.61
CA PRO A 405 -10.66 -17.42 -28.19
C PRO A 405 -10.98 -17.11 -26.71
N GLU A 406 -12.15 -17.57 -26.23
CA GLU A 406 -12.72 -17.28 -24.90
C GLU A 406 -11.65 -17.01 -23.82
N PRO A 407 -11.52 -15.75 -23.35
CA PRO A 407 -10.40 -15.36 -22.52
C PRO A 407 -10.58 -15.87 -21.08
N LEU A 408 -9.46 -16.23 -20.44
CA LEU A 408 -9.43 -16.65 -19.04
C LEU A 408 -9.86 -15.49 -18.12
N GLY A 409 -10.75 -15.79 -17.18
CA GLY A 409 -11.19 -14.86 -16.15
C GLY A 409 -10.24 -14.81 -14.96
N TYR A 410 -9.87 -13.60 -14.55
CA TYR A 410 -9.06 -13.30 -13.38
C TYR A 410 -9.86 -12.43 -12.41
N ARG A 411 -9.58 -12.57 -11.12
CA ARG A 411 -10.18 -11.78 -10.05
C ARG A 411 -9.10 -11.36 -9.06
N LEU A 412 -8.97 -10.06 -8.85
CA LEU A 412 -8.17 -9.48 -7.78
C LEU A 412 -9.12 -9.12 -6.64
N ALA A 413 -9.10 -9.92 -5.58
CA ALA A 413 -9.82 -9.64 -4.34
C ALA A 413 -9.01 -8.65 -3.50
N VAL A 414 -9.67 -7.63 -2.95
CA VAL A 414 -9.00 -6.61 -2.16
C VAL A 414 -8.99 -6.99 -0.68
N LEU A 415 -7.79 -7.02 -0.10
CA LEU A 415 -7.61 -7.07 1.35
C LEU A 415 -7.74 -5.65 1.89
N ALA A 416 -8.79 -5.42 2.69
CA ALA A 416 -9.05 -4.14 3.31
C ALA A 416 -8.13 -3.90 4.52
N ASP A 417 -7.79 -2.63 4.70
CA ASP A 417 -7.02 -2.08 5.81
C ASP A 417 -7.97 -1.75 6.97
N HIS A 418 -7.72 -2.27 8.17
CA HIS A 418 -8.64 -2.08 9.30
C HIS A 418 -8.34 -0.77 10.03
N PRO A 419 -9.36 -0.08 10.58
CA PRO A 419 -9.11 1.06 11.44
C PRO A 419 -8.40 0.62 12.73
N PRO A 420 -7.65 1.52 13.37
CA PRO A 420 -6.98 1.21 14.63
C PRO A 420 -8.00 0.86 15.71
N GLN A 421 -7.54 0.19 16.76
CA GLN A 421 -8.30 -0.04 17.99
C GLN A 421 -7.64 0.71 19.12
N VAL A 422 -8.43 1.34 19.99
CA VAL A 422 -7.92 2.08 21.13
C VAL A 422 -8.83 1.93 22.34
N ASP A 423 -8.23 1.57 23.46
CA ASP A 423 -8.87 1.40 24.74
C ASP A 423 -8.29 2.40 25.75
N LEU A 424 -9.18 2.96 26.56
CA LEU A 424 -8.86 3.88 27.65
C LEU A 424 -9.45 3.31 28.93
N ALA A 425 -8.60 3.07 29.93
CA ALA A 425 -9.02 2.53 31.22
C ALA A 425 -8.37 3.29 32.38
N ARG A 426 -9.05 3.32 33.53
CA ARG A 426 -8.50 3.79 34.80
C ARG A 426 -8.47 2.62 35.80
N PRO A 427 -7.31 2.29 36.40
CA PRO A 427 -7.25 1.28 37.45
C PRO A 427 -8.08 1.68 38.66
N GLY A 428 -8.94 0.77 39.15
CA GLY A 428 -9.78 1.02 40.33
C GLY A 428 -10.85 2.09 40.12
N ASP A 429 -11.30 2.31 38.87
CA ASP A 429 -12.25 3.37 38.53
C ASP A 429 -13.55 3.30 39.35
N ASP A 430 -13.76 4.35 40.14
CA ASP A 430 -14.95 4.64 40.92
C ASP A 430 -15.86 5.66 40.23
N GLY A 431 -15.46 6.19 39.07
CA GLY A 431 -16.16 7.24 38.34
C GLY A 431 -16.03 8.63 38.96
N LEU A 432 -15.18 8.81 39.97
CA LEU A 432 -14.98 10.08 40.67
C LEU A 432 -13.62 10.68 40.34
N LEU A 433 -13.56 12.00 40.14
CA LEU A 433 -12.30 12.71 39.96
C LEU A 433 -11.57 12.82 41.31
N PRO A 434 -10.27 12.43 41.39
CA PRO A 434 -9.48 12.59 42.61
C PRO A 434 -9.39 14.06 43.07
N LEU A 435 -9.50 14.29 44.38
CA LEU A 435 -9.46 15.63 44.98
C LEU A 435 -8.07 16.29 44.90
N ASP A 436 -7.01 15.50 44.85
CA ASP A 436 -5.64 15.99 44.63
C ASP A 436 -5.38 16.37 43.16
N GLY A 437 -6.38 16.17 42.28
CA GLY A 437 -6.32 16.44 40.86
C GLY A 437 -5.37 15.51 40.09
N ARG A 438 -4.84 14.44 40.71
CA ARG A 438 -3.88 13.53 40.07
C ARG A 438 -4.57 12.24 39.67
N LEU A 439 -4.50 11.89 38.39
CA LEU A 439 -5.10 10.66 37.88
C LEU A 439 -4.14 9.95 36.93
N THR A 440 -4.21 8.61 36.89
CA THR A 440 -3.41 7.78 36.00
C THR A 440 -4.34 6.96 35.11
N LEU A 441 -4.19 7.12 33.80
CA LEU A 441 -4.95 6.40 32.78
C LEU A 441 -4.05 5.41 32.05
N LEU A 442 -4.60 4.26 31.71
CA LEU A 442 -3.98 3.26 30.86
C LEU A 442 -4.59 3.39 29.46
N VAL A 443 -3.72 3.64 28.48
CA VAL A 443 -4.08 3.70 27.07
C VAL A 443 -3.42 2.56 26.34
N GLU A 444 -4.23 1.78 25.64
CA GLU A 444 -3.76 0.73 24.75
C GLU A 444 -4.32 0.97 23.36
N ALA A 445 -3.43 1.17 22.38
CA ALA A 445 -3.80 1.32 20.98
C ALA A 445 -3.07 0.28 20.13
N THR A 446 -3.77 -0.29 19.15
CA THR A 446 -3.24 -1.30 18.24
C THR A 446 -3.72 -1.08 16.82
N ASP A 447 -2.87 -1.35 15.84
CA ASP A 447 -3.15 -1.26 14.41
C ASP A 447 -2.44 -2.38 13.64
N ASP A 448 -2.96 -2.75 12.47
CA ASP A 448 -2.42 -3.83 11.64
C ASP A 448 -1.17 -3.41 10.83
N PHE A 449 -1.05 -2.13 10.45
CA PHE A 449 0.08 -1.60 9.67
C PHE A 449 0.87 -0.50 10.38
N GLY A 450 0.25 0.20 11.33
CA GLY A 450 0.91 1.05 12.31
C GLY A 450 0.13 2.31 12.67
N LEU A 451 0.31 2.73 13.90
CA LEU A 451 -0.20 3.98 14.45
C LEU A 451 0.67 5.16 14.01
N ARG A 452 0.03 6.29 13.76
CA ARG A 452 0.68 7.56 13.43
C ARG A 452 0.62 8.56 14.57
N ARG A 453 -0.53 8.68 15.23
CA ARG A 453 -0.74 9.66 16.30
C ARG A 453 -1.81 9.20 17.27
N LEU A 454 -1.57 9.48 18.55
CA LEU A 454 -2.56 9.39 19.63
C LEU A 454 -2.86 10.79 20.15
N GLU A 455 -4.13 11.08 20.40
CA GLU A 455 -4.58 12.37 20.93
C GLU A 455 -5.55 12.14 22.10
N LEU A 456 -5.40 12.94 23.16
CA LEU A 456 -6.33 12.97 24.29
C LEU A 456 -7.32 14.11 24.03
N LEU A 457 -8.60 13.78 24.15
CA LEU A 457 -9.71 14.72 24.08
C LEU A 457 -10.34 14.81 25.47
N ALA A 458 -10.44 16.03 26.00
CA ALA A 458 -11.09 16.33 27.26
C ALA A 458 -12.19 17.39 27.06
N GLY A 459 -13.34 17.18 27.69
CA GLY A 459 -14.46 18.12 27.65
C GLY A 459 -15.43 17.93 28.81
N THR A 460 -16.39 18.85 28.92
CA THR A 460 -17.43 18.89 29.96
C THR A 460 -18.82 18.97 29.34
N GLY A 461 -19.83 18.36 29.96
CA GLY A 461 -21.24 18.64 29.64
C GLY A 461 -21.78 18.07 28.32
N GLY A 462 -21.10 17.14 27.66
CA GLY A 462 -21.59 16.51 26.42
C GLY A 462 -21.50 17.39 25.16
N GLU A 463 -21.02 18.63 25.27
CA GLU A 463 -20.61 19.45 24.14
C GLU A 463 -19.23 18.99 23.67
N ARG A 464 -19.21 18.22 22.57
CA ARG A 464 -17.96 17.91 21.87
C ARG A 464 -17.97 18.63 20.54
N GLY A 465 -17.10 19.62 20.39
CA GLY A 465 -16.72 20.11 19.07
C GLY A 465 -16.14 18.94 18.28
N THR A 466 -16.76 18.58 17.15
CA THR A 466 -16.35 17.46 16.30
C THR A 466 -15.29 17.84 15.25
N GLY A 467 -14.53 18.91 15.49
CA GLY A 467 -13.51 19.44 14.58
C GLY A 467 -12.06 19.17 15.01
N PRO A 468 -11.10 19.20 14.08
CA PRO A 468 -9.66 19.15 14.37
C PRO A 468 -9.17 20.32 15.25
N ASP A 469 -9.85 21.47 15.20
CA ASP A 469 -9.53 22.68 15.99
C ASP A 469 -10.43 22.87 17.23
N ALA A 470 -11.18 21.84 17.64
CA ALA A 470 -12.01 21.94 18.84
C ALA A 470 -11.13 22.08 20.10
N PRO A 471 -11.43 23.02 21.02
CA PRO A 471 -10.72 23.13 22.29
C PRO A 471 -10.78 21.79 23.05
N GLY A 472 -9.73 21.46 23.82
CA GLY A 472 -9.65 20.21 24.56
C GLY A 472 -8.96 19.04 23.87
N ARG A 473 -8.14 19.27 22.82
CA ARG A 473 -7.32 18.22 22.17
C ARG A 473 -5.81 18.41 22.39
N THR A 474 -5.08 17.35 22.71
CA THR A 474 -3.60 17.36 22.67
C THR A 474 -3.03 16.04 22.19
N ALA A 475 -1.98 16.09 21.38
CA ALA A 475 -1.28 14.91 20.90
C ALA A 475 -0.27 14.42 21.94
N PHE A 476 -0.20 13.10 22.13
CA PHE A 476 0.78 12.45 22.98
C PHE A 476 1.31 11.20 22.28
N GLY A 477 2.45 10.68 22.73
CA GLY A 477 3.02 9.48 22.13
C GLY A 477 4.37 9.09 22.73
N PRO A 478 4.96 8.00 22.23
CA PRO A 478 6.25 7.48 22.71
C PRO A 478 7.38 8.51 22.57
N GLU A 479 7.32 9.38 21.56
CA GLU A 479 8.35 10.40 21.31
C GLU A 479 8.33 11.54 22.35
N ALA A 480 7.20 11.77 23.01
CA ALA A 480 7.02 12.81 24.04
C ALA A 480 7.05 12.24 25.47
N THR A 481 7.45 10.98 25.64
CA THR A 481 7.46 10.28 26.93
C THR A 481 8.29 11.04 27.96
N GLY A 482 7.73 11.27 29.15
CA GLY A 482 8.40 11.97 30.25
C GLY A 482 8.30 13.51 30.22
N THR A 483 7.74 14.11 29.16
CA THR A 483 7.51 15.56 29.08
C THR A 483 6.09 15.91 29.48
N TRP A 484 5.91 16.99 30.25
CA TRP A 484 4.58 17.51 30.58
C TRP A 484 4.02 18.29 29.38
N LEU A 485 2.82 17.90 28.95
CA LEU A 485 2.05 18.54 27.89
C LEU A 485 0.86 19.26 28.51
N THR A 486 0.55 20.46 28.02
CA THR A 486 -0.62 21.23 28.47
C THR A 486 -1.78 21.03 27.50
N LEU A 487 -2.92 20.64 28.03
CA LEU A 487 -4.19 20.52 27.33
C LEU A 487 -5.15 21.60 27.85
N ARG A 488 -5.45 22.58 27.00
CA ARG A 488 -6.41 23.64 27.33
C ARG A 488 -7.83 23.16 27.06
N THR A 489 -8.66 23.18 28.08
CA THR A 489 -10.08 22.82 28.03
C THR A 489 -10.94 24.06 28.31
N ALA A 490 -12.25 23.96 28.09
CA ALA A 490 -13.18 25.04 28.42
C ALA A 490 -13.25 25.35 29.93
N VAL A 491 -12.80 24.42 30.77
CA VAL A 491 -12.85 24.50 32.24
C VAL A 491 -11.46 24.65 32.87
N GLY A 492 -10.42 24.92 32.09
CA GLY A 492 -9.05 25.13 32.60
C GLY A 492 -7.98 24.32 31.88
N GLU A 493 -6.76 24.31 32.43
CA GLU A 493 -5.61 23.58 31.86
C GLU A 493 -5.40 22.23 32.55
N LEU A 494 -5.32 21.16 31.75
CA LEU A 494 -4.88 19.83 32.18
C LEU A 494 -3.42 19.64 31.81
N ARG A 495 -2.58 19.21 32.74
CA ARG A 495 -1.22 18.78 32.44
C ARG A 495 -1.18 17.28 32.34
N LEU A 496 -0.62 16.73 31.27
CA LEU A 496 -0.48 15.29 31.11
C LEU A 496 0.94 14.89 30.71
N ARG A 497 1.37 13.72 31.19
CA ARG A 497 2.64 13.10 30.88
C ARG A 497 2.42 11.65 30.54
N ALA A 498 2.86 11.24 29.36
CA ALA A 498 2.85 9.84 28.96
C ALA A 498 4.12 9.13 29.47
N ARG A 499 3.94 7.89 29.94
CA ARG A 499 5.00 6.95 30.32
C ARG A 499 4.74 5.60 29.67
N GLU A 500 5.74 5.01 29.03
CA GLU A 500 5.59 3.70 28.40
C GLU A 500 5.55 2.58 29.46
N ILE A 501 4.60 1.65 29.31
CA ILE A 501 4.37 0.55 30.28
C ILE A 501 5.05 -0.74 29.82
N ALA A 502 5.13 -0.99 28.52
CA ALA A 502 5.72 -2.19 27.94
C ALA A 502 6.56 -1.84 26.71
N GLU A 503 7.81 -2.31 26.67
CA GLU A 503 8.62 -2.29 25.45
C GLU A 503 8.06 -3.32 24.46
N GLY A 504 7.42 -2.86 23.37
CA GLY A 504 6.83 -3.77 22.39
C GLY A 504 6.22 -3.12 21.15
N ALA A 505 6.90 -3.30 20.01
CA ALA A 505 6.46 -3.10 18.63
C ALA A 505 5.75 -1.78 18.30
N THR A 506 6.31 -0.63 18.72
CA THR A 506 6.09 0.62 17.97
C THR A 506 6.54 0.39 16.52
N PRO A 507 5.69 0.55 15.50
CA PRO A 507 4.47 1.38 15.48
C PRO A 507 3.12 0.63 15.56
N LEU A 508 3.08 -0.70 15.66
CA LEU A 508 1.84 -1.49 15.60
C LEU A 508 1.02 -1.45 16.89
N ARG A 509 1.67 -1.28 18.05
CA ARG A 509 1.02 -1.19 19.36
C ARG A 509 1.65 -0.08 20.19
N ALA A 510 0.82 0.61 20.97
CA ALA A 510 1.24 1.58 21.97
C ALA A 510 0.50 1.29 23.28
N ALA A 511 1.25 1.03 24.35
CA ALA A 511 0.74 0.80 25.69
C ALA A 511 1.35 1.84 26.66
N LEU A 512 0.57 2.85 27.02
CA LEU A 512 1.03 4.04 27.72
C LEU A 512 0.23 4.27 29.01
N ALA A 513 0.92 4.71 30.06
CA ALA A 513 0.34 5.28 31.26
C ALA A 513 0.33 6.81 31.09
N LEU A 514 -0.84 7.43 31.09
CA LEU A 514 -0.98 8.88 31.15
C LEU A 514 -1.20 9.32 32.59
N GLU A 515 -0.24 10.04 33.13
CA GLU A 515 -0.37 10.78 34.37
C GLU A 515 -0.96 12.15 34.04
N ILE A 516 -2.08 12.52 34.66
CA ILE A 516 -2.74 13.81 34.43
C ILE A 516 -2.88 14.55 35.75
N GLU A 517 -2.53 15.84 35.74
CA GLU A 517 -2.73 16.80 36.82
C GLU A 517 -3.81 17.81 36.38
N ALA A 518 -4.89 17.88 37.17
CA ALA A 518 -6.09 18.67 36.96
C ALA A 518 -6.21 19.83 37.96
N GLY A 519 -5.08 20.33 38.47
CA GLY A 519 -5.01 21.16 39.68
C GLY A 519 -5.75 22.51 39.62
N ASP A 520 -6.04 23.03 38.44
CA ASP A 520 -6.62 24.38 38.24
C ASP A 520 -7.92 24.35 37.42
N LEU A 521 -8.69 23.26 37.48
CA LEU A 521 -9.97 23.19 36.77
C LEU A 521 -11.07 23.95 37.52
N GLU A 522 -11.78 24.85 36.82
CA GLU A 522 -12.96 25.58 37.30
C GLU A 522 -14.23 24.71 37.27
N LEU A 523 -14.16 23.53 37.88
CA LEU A 523 -15.29 22.59 37.96
C LEU A 523 -16.12 22.83 39.21
N VAL A 524 -17.44 22.68 39.08
CA VAL A 524 -18.40 22.72 40.20
C VAL A 524 -18.77 21.29 40.60
N PRO A 525 -19.07 21.00 41.89
CA PRO A 525 -19.65 19.74 42.31
C PRO A 525 -20.78 19.25 41.38
N GLY A 526 -20.66 18.02 40.88
CA GLY A 526 -21.60 17.43 39.93
C GLY A 526 -21.23 17.58 38.45
N ASP A 527 -20.23 18.40 38.09
CA ASP A 527 -19.70 18.44 36.73
C ASP A 527 -18.99 17.13 36.38
N VAL A 528 -19.09 16.73 35.11
CA VAL A 528 -18.49 15.49 34.59
C VAL A 528 -17.41 15.83 33.58
N LEU A 529 -16.18 15.46 33.89
CA LEU A 529 -15.05 15.44 32.97
C LEU A 529 -15.14 14.19 32.09
N GLU A 530 -15.28 14.39 30.79
CA GLU A 530 -15.25 13.31 29.80
C GLU A 530 -13.87 13.25 29.13
N LEU A 531 -13.24 12.08 29.17
CA LEU A 531 -11.95 11.82 28.54
C LEU A 531 -12.10 10.74 27.46
N VAL A 532 -11.52 11.00 26.29
CA VAL A 532 -11.50 10.08 25.14
C VAL A 532 -10.12 10.11 24.53
N VAL A 533 -9.62 8.96 24.09
CA VAL A 533 -8.41 8.88 23.27
C VAL A 533 -8.79 8.61 21.83
N GLU A 534 -8.19 9.35 20.92
CA GLU A 534 -8.30 9.14 19.48
C GLU A 534 -6.96 8.60 18.94
N ALA A 535 -7.02 7.52 18.18
CA ALA A 535 -5.87 6.92 17.51
C ALA A 535 -6.05 7.03 16.00
N SER A 536 -4.98 7.41 15.30
CA SER A 536 -4.94 7.48 13.84
C SER A 536 -3.91 6.51 13.27
N ASP A 537 -4.26 5.86 12.16
CA ASP A 537 -3.36 5.00 11.40
C ASP A 537 -2.28 5.80 10.63
N ASN A 538 -1.32 5.07 10.06
CA ASN A 538 -0.23 5.60 9.24
C ASN A 538 -0.52 5.63 7.73
N ARG A 539 -1.78 5.48 7.33
CA ARG A 539 -2.18 5.35 5.93
C ARG A 539 -1.86 6.61 5.12
N ALA A 540 -1.17 6.42 3.99
CA ALA A 540 -0.83 7.49 3.07
C ALA A 540 -0.82 7.03 1.59
N PRO A 541 -1.27 7.87 0.63
CA PRO A 541 -1.80 9.24 0.80
C PRO A 541 -3.28 9.27 1.25
N GLY A 542 -3.63 10.19 2.16
CA GLY A 542 -4.99 10.39 2.70
C GLY A 542 -4.98 10.84 4.17
N ASP A 543 -6.17 11.08 4.75
CA ASP A 543 -6.32 11.57 6.14
C ASP A 543 -6.15 10.47 7.23
N GLY A 544 -5.89 9.23 6.81
CA GLY A 544 -5.83 8.07 7.68
C GLY A 544 -7.20 7.65 8.21
N GLN A 545 -7.31 6.40 8.66
CA GLN A 545 -8.45 5.95 9.46
C GLN A 545 -8.22 6.31 10.92
N VAL A 546 -9.32 6.61 11.60
CA VAL A 546 -9.31 7.11 12.98
C VAL A 546 -10.27 6.28 13.81
N ALA A 547 -9.86 5.94 15.02
CA ALA A 547 -10.68 5.27 16.02
C ALA A 547 -10.65 6.00 17.35
N ARG A 548 -11.72 5.85 18.13
CA ARG A 548 -11.90 6.51 19.42
C ARG A 548 -12.17 5.49 20.51
N SER A 549 -11.62 5.74 21.69
CA SER A 549 -11.83 4.91 22.86
C SER A 549 -13.25 5.04 23.40
N THR A 550 -13.60 4.16 24.33
CA THR A 550 -14.73 4.41 25.22
C THR A 550 -14.53 5.73 25.98
N VAL A 551 -15.64 6.42 26.25
CA VAL A 551 -15.65 7.67 27.01
C VAL A 551 -15.49 7.35 28.47
N LEU A 552 -14.38 7.78 29.07
CA LEU A 552 -14.19 7.77 30.50
C LEU A 552 -14.88 9.01 31.10
N ARG A 553 -15.73 8.82 32.10
CA ARG A 553 -16.51 9.89 32.73
C ARG A 553 -16.13 9.98 34.21
N LEU A 554 -15.58 11.12 34.60
CA LEU A 554 -15.16 11.39 35.98
C LEU A 554 -15.98 12.55 36.51
N ALA A 555 -16.82 12.29 37.51
CA ALA A 555 -17.59 13.34 38.17
C ALA A 555 -16.74 13.99 39.27
N LEU A 556 -16.80 15.33 39.38
CA LEU A 556 -16.23 15.99 40.56
C LEU A 556 -17.06 15.58 41.78
N PRO A 557 -16.46 14.94 42.80
CA PRO A 557 -17.20 14.50 43.97
C PRO A 557 -17.81 15.71 44.68
N SER A 558 -19.08 15.59 45.07
CA SER A 558 -19.71 16.61 45.89
C SER A 558 -19.06 16.63 47.27
N ALA A 559 -19.17 17.75 47.98
CA ALA A 559 -18.65 17.81 49.33
C ALA A 559 -19.36 16.80 50.26
N SER A 560 -20.62 16.48 49.95
CA SER A 560 -21.35 15.43 50.63
C SER A 560 -20.83 14.01 50.32
N ASP A 561 -20.30 13.78 49.12
CA ASP A 561 -19.67 12.50 48.73
C ASP A 561 -18.32 12.31 49.42
N VAL A 562 -17.54 13.38 49.55
CA VAL A 562 -16.26 13.38 50.29
C VAL A 562 -16.51 13.03 51.76
N LEU A 563 -17.47 13.70 52.41
CA LEU A 563 -17.85 13.41 53.80
C LEU A 563 -18.39 11.98 53.96
N ALA A 564 -19.17 11.49 52.99
CA ALA A 564 -19.69 10.11 53.01
C ALA A 564 -18.57 9.08 52.89
N ALA A 565 -17.61 9.27 51.97
CA ALA A 565 -16.45 8.40 51.80
C ALA A 565 -15.55 8.40 53.05
N GLN A 566 -15.33 9.57 53.65
CA GLN A 566 -14.59 9.69 54.92
C GLN A 566 -15.31 8.98 56.07
N ALA A 567 -16.62 9.17 56.20
CA ALA A 567 -17.42 8.50 57.23
C ALA A 567 -17.43 6.97 57.05
N GLU A 568 -17.45 6.48 55.81
CA GLU A 568 -17.35 5.04 55.51
C GLU A 568 -15.98 4.49 55.87
N SER A 569 -14.89 5.20 55.54
CA SER A 569 -13.53 4.80 55.91
C SER A 569 -13.31 4.79 57.43
N ALA A 570 -13.77 5.82 58.14
CA ALA A 570 -13.70 5.89 59.60
C ALA A 570 -14.51 4.75 60.27
N GLN A 571 -15.67 4.40 59.70
CA GLN A 571 -16.48 3.28 60.16
C GLN A 571 -15.79 1.94 59.92
N GLN A 572 -15.14 1.74 58.76
CA GLN A 572 -14.36 0.53 58.46
C GLN A 572 -13.20 0.36 59.45
N GLY A 573 -12.38 1.39 59.65
CA GLY A 573 -11.27 1.34 60.61
C GLY A 573 -11.75 1.05 62.04
N ARG A 574 -12.91 1.58 62.43
CA ARG A 574 -13.54 1.25 63.72
C ARG A 574 -13.99 -0.20 63.81
N GLU A 575 -14.63 -0.75 62.76
CA GLU A 575 -15.07 -2.15 62.74
C GLU A 575 -13.88 -3.11 62.85
N GLU A 576 -12.77 -2.80 62.18
CA GLU A 576 -11.51 -3.55 62.28
C GLU A 576 -10.95 -3.52 63.71
N LEU A 577 -10.93 -2.35 64.36
CA LEU A 577 -10.52 -2.20 65.76
C LEU A 577 -11.46 -2.88 66.75
N GLU A 578 -12.77 -2.89 66.50
CA GLU A 578 -13.74 -3.61 67.33
C GLU A 578 -13.54 -5.13 67.22
N GLU A 579 -13.19 -5.65 66.05
CA GLU A 579 -12.84 -7.05 65.85
C GLU A 579 -11.47 -7.40 66.44
N ALA A 580 -10.48 -6.51 66.32
CA ALA A 580 -9.18 -6.64 67.00
C ALA A 580 -9.37 -6.66 68.52
N ARG A 581 -10.20 -5.78 69.09
CA ARG A 581 -10.58 -5.80 70.51
C ARG A 581 -11.25 -7.11 70.91
N ARG A 582 -12.19 -7.62 70.11
CA ARG A 582 -12.87 -8.90 70.39
C ARG A 582 -11.85 -10.04 70.49
N ARG A 583 -10.92 -10.10 69.54
CA ARG A 583 -9.83 -11.09 69.52
C ARG A 583 -8.85 -10.89 70.67
N GLY A 584 -8.49 -9.65 70.97
CA GLY A 584 -7.64 -9.30 72.12
C GLY A 584 -8.22 -9.76 73.45
N ARG A 585 -9.53 -9.55 73.70
CA ARG A 585 -10.20 -10.04 74.92
C ARG A 585 -10.27 -11.57 75.00
N GLN A 586 -10.42 -12.26 73.87
CA GLN A 586 -10.36 -13.73 73.85
C GLN A 586 -8.96 -14.23 74.19
N LEU A 587 -7.93 -13.58 73.63
CA LEU A 587 -6.53 -13.90 73.91
C LEU A 587 -6.15 -13.61 75.37
N ASP A 588 -6.61 -12.50 75.94
CA ASP A 588 -6.44 -12.15 77.36
C ASP A 588 -7.01 -13.25 78.28
N ALA A 589 -8.24 -13.68 78.03
CA ALA A 589 -8.87 -14.77 78.79
C ALA A 589 -8.12 -16.11 78.65
N ASP A 590 -7.63 -16.42 77.45
CA ASP A 590 -6.84 -17.63 77.18
C ASP A 590 -5.49 -17.60 77.90
N LEU A 591 -4.79 -16.46 77.88
CA LEU A 591 -3.49 -16.28 78.54
C LEU A 591 -3.63 -16.28 80.06
N GLU A 592 -4.65 -15.64 80.63
CA GLU A 592 -4.91 -15.73 82.07
C GLU A 592 -5.22 -17.17 82.51
N ARG A 593 -5.96 -17.94 81.69
CA ARG A 593 -6.21 -19.37 81.95
C ARG A 593 -4.90 -20.15 81.93
N LEU A 594 -4.09 -19.98 80.88
CA LEU A 594 -2.79 -20.65 80.72
C LEU A 594 -1.83 -20.29 81.86
N ALA A 595 -1.72 -19.01 82.23
CA ALA A 595 -0.88 -18.54 83.33
C ALA A 595 -1.29 -19.20 84.66
N ARG A 596 -2.60 -19.20 84.98
CA ARG A 596 -3.12 -19.86 86.20
C ARG A 596 -2.88 -21.37 86.21
N GLU A 597 -2.94 -22.04 85.06
CA GLU A 597 -2.69 -23.47 84.94
C GLU A 597 -1.20 -23.81 85.07
N LEU A 598 -0.31 -23.00 84.50
CA LEU A 598 1.15 -23.12 84.61
C LEU A 598 1.65 -22.84 86.04
N MET A 599 1.05 -21.87 86.74
CA MET A 599 1.34 -21.62 88.16
C MET A 599 0.95 -22.82 89.06
N LYS A 600 -0.05 -23.61 88.66
CA LYS A 600 -0.46 -24.82 89.40
C LYS A 600 0.38 -26.04 89.05
N ASN A 601 0.74 -26.19 87.77
CA ASN A 601 1.51 -27.32 87.24
C ASN A 601 2.66 -26.79 86.37
N PRO A 602 3.87 -26.62 86.94
CA PRO A 602 4.96 -25.90 86.29
C PRO A 602 5.53 -26.59 85.04
N VAL A 603 5.33 -27.90 84.88
CA VAL A 603 5.80 -28.65 83.70
C VAL A 603 4.69 -28.69 82.64
N PRO A 604 4.86 -28.01 81.48
CA PRO A 604 3.90 -28.10 80.38
C PRO A 604 3.96 -29.49 79.73
N ASP A 605 2.79 -30.08 79.45
CA ASP A 605 2.70 -31.23 78.56
C ASP A 605 2.71 -30.76 77.09
N TRP A 606 2.83 -31.71 76.15
CA TRP A 606 2.88 -31.40 74.72
C TRP A 606 1.64 -30.62 74.22
N ALA A 607 0.45 -30.89 74.76
CA ALA A 607 -0.77 -30.17 74.39
C ALA A 607 -0.72 -28.71 74.86
N ARG A 608 -0.22 -28.46 76.07
CA ARG A 608 0.02 -27.11 76.60
C ARG A 608 1.08 -26.35 75.82
N GLN A 609 2.12 -27.02 75.35
CA GLN A 609 3.13 -26.39 74.50
C GLN A 609 2.53 -25.88 73.17
N GLN A 610 1.62 -26.66 72.55
CA GLN A 610 0.85 -26.19 71.40
C GLN A 610 -0.10 -25.02 71.72
N GLU A 611 -0.76 -25.01 72.87
CA GLU A 611 -1.65 -23.90 73.26
C GLU A 611 -0.88 -22.58 73.46
N ILE A 612 0.33 -22.65 74.04
CA ILE A 612 1.23 -21.50 74.20
C ILE A 612 1.69 -21.00 72.82
N GLU A 613 2.13 -21.90 71.94
CA GLU A 613 2.54 -21.54 70.57
C GLU A 613 1.39 -20.87 69.79
N ALA A 614 0.17 -21.42 69.89
CA ALA A 614 -1.01 -20.84 69.26
C ALA A 614 -1.42 -19.49 69.87
N ALA A 615 -1.21 -19.27 71.17
CA ALA A 615 -1.44 -17.98 71.81
C ALA A 615 -0.43 -16.93 71.34
N VAL A 616 0.84 -17.30 71.20
CA VAL A 616 1.92 -16.44 70.67
C VAL A 616 1.66 -16.07 69.21
N GLN A 617 1.30 -17.02 68.35
CA GLN A 617 0.98 -16.73 66.95
C GLN A 617 -0.24 -15.79 66.83
N ARG A 618 -1.27 -15.99 67.66
CA ARG A 618 -2.44 -15.09 67.72
C ARG A 618 -2.07 -13.68 68.20
N GLN A 619 -1.17 -13.59 69.17
CA GLN A 619 -0.64 -12.32 69.67
C GLN A 619 0.16 -11.56 68.59
N GLN A 620 1.04 -12.25 67.85
CA GLN A 620 1.80 -11.67 66.73
C GLN A 620 0.88 -11.20 65.60
N ALA A 621 -0.11 -12.00 65.21
CA ALA A 621 -1.08 -11.63 64.19
C ALA A 621 -1.88 -10.38 64.57
N LEU A 622 -2.31 -10.30 65.85
CA LEU A 622 -3.01 -9.13 66.38
C LEU A 622 -2.12 -7.89 66.37
N GLN A 623 -0.83 -8.01 66.74
CA GLN A 623 0.12 -6.90 66.67
C GLN A 623 0.36 -6.42 65.23
N GLN A 624 0.52 -7.32 64.27
CA GLN A 624 0.71 -6.96 62.86
C GLN A 624 -0.52 -6.23 62.30
N GLU A 625 -1.72 -6.67 62.69
CA GLU A 625 -2.95 -6.03 62.26
C GLU A 625 -3.10 -4.63 62.86
N LEU A 626 -2.84 -4.46 64.15
CA LEU A 626 -2.87 -3.15 64.80
C LEU A 626 -1.81 -2.20 64.24
N ALA A 627 -0.62 -2.71 63.90
CA ALA A 627 0.40 -1.92 63.22
C ALA A 627 -0.04 -1.47 61.82
N ARG A 628 -0.75 -2.33 61.06
CA ARG A 628 -1.33 -1.95 59.76
C ARG A 628 -2.40 -0.88 59.92
N VAL A 629 -3.32 -1.03 60.87
CA VAL A 629 -4.38 -0.05 61.14
C VAL A 629 -3.78 1.29 61.58
N ALA A 630 -2.76 1.28 62.44
CA ALA A 630 -2.06 2.49 62.87
C ALA A 630 -1.37 3.22 61.71
N GLU A 631 -0.76 2.46 60.78
CA GLU A 631 -0.09 3.02 59.60
C GLU A 631 -1.08 3.56 58.56
N GLU A 632 -2.19 2.86 58.33
CA GLU A 632 -3.30 3.33 57.48
C GLU A 632 -3.85 4.65 58.01
N LEU A 633 -4.07 4.74 59.33
CA LEU A 633 -4.54 5.95 59.99
C LEU A 633 -3.54 7.11 59.84
N ARG A 634 -2.23 6.84 59.98
CA ARG A 634 -1.17 7.85 59.74
C ARG A 634 -1.16 8.36 58.30
N ARG A 635 -1.32 7.48 57.31
CA ARG A 635 -1.38 7.89 55.90
C ARG A 635 -2.60 8.76 55.60
N GLN A 636 -3.74 8.41 56.17
CA GLN A 636 -4.96 9.21 56.06
C GLN A 636 -4.77 10.59 56.70
N MET A 637 -4.07 10.66 57.84
CA MET A 637 -3.72 11.93 58.49
C MET A 637 -2.84 12.82 57.62
N GLU A 638 -1.79 12.28 57.01
CA GLU A 638 -0.91 13.03 56.11
C GLU A 638 -1.67 13.59 54.89
N GLN A 639 -2.62 12.83 54.36
CA GLN A 639 -3.50 13.28 53.28
C GLN A 639 -4.43 14.42 53.72
N LEU A 640 -4.95 14.36 54.95
CA LEU A 640 -5.82 15.40 55.51
C LEU A 640 -5.05 16.68 55.88
N ALA A 641 -3.86 16.54 56.47
CA ALA A 641 -3.00 17.66 56.87
C ALA A 641 -2.56 18.55 55.68
N GLY A 642 -2.56 18.00 54.46
CA GLY A 642 -2.32 18.77 53.23
C GLY A 642 -3.52 19.63 52.78
N GLY A 643 -4.71 19.40 53.33
CA GLY A 643 -5.94 20.13 53.01
C GLY A 643 -6.21 21.30 53.96
N LYS A 644 -6.73 22.41 53.44
CA LYS A 644 -7.04 23.64 54.22
C LYS A 644 -8.17 23.50 55.27
N LEU A 645 -8.67 22.29 55.52
CA LEU A 645 -9.91 22.02 56.27
C LEU A 645 -9.68 21.22 57.57
N THR A 646 -8.42 20.96 57.96
CA THR A 646 -8.12 20.19 59.19
C THR A 646 -7.72 21.13 60.33
N SER A 647 -8.39 21.01 61.48
CA SER A 647 -8.08 21.84 62.66
C SER A 647 -6.88 21.29 63.44
N GLU A 648 -6.09 22.17 64.06
CA GLU A 648 -4.92 21.82 64.88
C GLU A 648 -5.29 20.86 66.02
N ALA A 649 -6.50 21.02 66.58
CA ALA A 649 -7.04 20.15 67.62
C ALA A 649 -7.42 18.74 67.12
N GLN A 650 -7.63 18.54 65.81
CA GLN A 650 -7.87 17.22 65.21
C GLN A 650 -6.55 16.47 64.97
N LEU A 651 -5.48 17.17 64.61
CA LEU A 651 -4.13 16.59 64.49
C LEU A 651 -3.64 16.04 65.84
N GLU A 652 -3.76 16.82 66.91
CA GLU A 652 -3.33 16.41 68.25
C GLU A 652 -4.07 15.16 68.75
N ARG A 653 -5.40 15.10 68.58
CA ARG A 653 -6.21 13.94 69.01
C ARG A 653 -5.90 12.68 68.20
N ALA A 654 -5.52 12.84 66.95
CA ALA A 654 -5.23 11.72 66.11
C ALA A 654 -3.78 11.21 66.29
N GLU A 655 -2.84 12.08 66.70
CA GLU A 655 -1.55 11.65 67.28
C GLU A 655 -1.75 10.85 68.57
N GLN A 656 -2.64 11.29 69.47
CA GLN A 656 -3.01 10.52 70.68
C GLN A 656 -3.57 9.13 70.32
N LEU A 657 -4.38 9.03 69.27
CA LEU A 657 -4.88 7.76 68.75
C LEU A 657 -3.76 6.86 68.22
N ALA A 658 -2.82 7.43 67.45
CA ALA A 658 -1.67 6.69 66.94
C ALA A 658 -0.75 6.19 68.07
N GLU A 659 -0.58 6.97 69.14
CA GLU A 659 0.15 6.57 70.33
C GLU A 659 -0.53 5.41 71.09
N LEU A 660 -1.86 5.45 71.22
CA LEU A 660 -2.63 4.38 71.84
C LEU A 660 -2.57 3.05 71.06
N LEU A 661 -2.40 3.12 69.74
CA LEU A 661 -2.30 1.96 68.84
C LEU A 661 -0.85 1.51 68.58
N ALA A 662 0.14 2.25 69.07
CA ALA A 662 1.55 1.91 68.87
C ALA A 662 1.87 0.56 69.53
N PRO A 663 2.53 -0.37 68.80
CA PRO A 663 2.87 -1.67 69.35
C PRO A 663 3.85 -1.51 70.53
N PRO A 664 3.63 -2.19 71.67
CA PRO A 664 4.60 -2.23 72.76
C PRO A 664 5.86 -3.00 72.32
N ASP A 665 7.02 -2.65 72.88
CA ASP A 665 8.30 -3.29 72.57
C ASP A 665 8.23 -4.83 72.72
N ALA A 666 8.33 -5.54 71.59
CA ALA A 666 8.20 -7.00 71.51
C ALA A 666 9.48 -7.76 71.93
N SER A 667 10.52 -7.05 72.38
CA SER A 667 11.84 -7.59 72.67
C SER A 667 11.83 -8.65 73.77
N GLN A 668 11.00 -8.49 74.81
CA GLN A 668 10.97 -9.40 75.96
C GLN A 668 10.37 -10.78 75.62
N LEU A 669 9.28 -10.83 74.84
CA LEU A 669 8.65 -12.09 74.41
C LEU A 669 9.52 -12.86 73.41
N ALA A 670 10.15 -12.14 72.48
CA ALA A 670 11.06 -12.72 71.49
C ALA A 670 12.28 -13.38 72.17
N GLU A 671 12.85 -12.71 73.19
CA GLU A 671 13.99 -13.23 73.95
C GLU A 671 13.63 -14.47 74.78
N LEU A 672 12.38 -14.56 75.25
CA LEU A 672 11.85 -15.73 75.97
C LEU A 672 11.58 -16.92 75.05
N LEU A 673 11.04 -16.68 73.85
CA LEU A 673 10.82 -17.71 72.83
C LEU A 673 12.14 -18.28 72.29
N GLU A 674 13.11 -17.41 72.05
CA GLU A 674 14.46 -17.80 71.63
C GLU A 674 15.14 -18.70 72.67
N LYS A 675 14.92 -18.44 73.98
CA LYS A 675 15.42 -19.28 75.08
C LYS A 675 14.70 -20.64 75.17
N LEU A 676 13.45 -20.75 74.72
CA LEU A 676 12.66 -21.98 74.70
C LEU A 676 12.96 -22.86 73.46
N GLU A 677 13.35 -22.27 72.33
CA GLU A 677 13.69 -22.99 71.09
C GLU A 677 15.11 -23.60 71.10
N GLN A 678 15.97 -23.19 72.04
CA GLN A 678 17.33 -23.73 72.15
C GLN A 678 17.33 -25.21 72.56
N PRO A 679 17.96 -26.13 71.80
CA PRO A 679 18.05 -27.54 72.15
C PRO A 679 18.90 -27.69 73.43
N GLY A 680 18.24 -27.99 74.56
CA GLY A 680 18.88 -28.11 75.87
C GLY A 680 18.64 -26.94 76.83
N GLY A 681 17.85 -25.93 76.44
CA GLY A 681 17.45 -24.83 77.31
C GLY A 681 16.50 -25.29 78.43
N GLN A 682 17.05 -25.62 79.60
CA GLN A 682 16.24 -25.80 80.81
C GLN A 682 15.87 -24.44 81.37
N VAL A 683 14.84 -23.81 80.79
CA VAL A 683 14.19 -22.66 81.42
C VAL A 683 13.50 -23.17 82.68
N ALA A 684 13.78 -22.55 83.82
CA ALA A 684 13.14 -22.94 85.07
C ALA A 684 11.61 -22.77 84.93
N PRO A 685 10.78 -23.74 85.35
CA PRO A 685 9.33 -23.66 85.24
C PRO A 685 8.72 -22.35 85.78
N ASP A 686 9.31 -21.81 86.85
CA ASP A 686 8.89 -20.55 87.47
C ASP A 686 9.15 -19.33 86.55
N GLN A 687 10.19 -19.35 85.72
CA GLN A 687 10.49 -18.28 84.77
C GLN A 687 9.48 -18.25 83.62
N VAL A 688 9.01 -19.43 83.18
CA VAL A 688 7.95 -19.53 82.16
C VAL A 688 6.62 -19.02 82.72
N ALA A 689 6.28 -19.38 83.96
CA ALA A 689 5.07 -18.89 84.60
C ALA A 689 5.09 -17.35 84.80
N GLN A 690 6.23 -16.80 85.22
CA GLN A 690 6.39 -15.35 85.39
C GLN A 690 6.32 -14.60 84.04
N ALA A 691 6.98 -15.13 83.00
CA ALA A 691 6.89 -14.58 81.65
C ALA A 691 5.45 -14.59 81.11
N MET A 692 4.68 -15.65 81.36
CA MET A 692 3.28 -15.72 80.95
C MET A 692 2.39 -14.72 81.73
N ASP A 693 2.68 -14.47 83.01
CA ASP A 693 1.98 -13.45 83.79
C ASP A 693 2.30 -12.04 83.28
N GLU A 694 3.56 -11.73 82.99
CA GLU A 694 3.99 -10.46 82.40
C GLU A 694 3.34 -10.24 81.02
N VAL A 695 3.26 -11.28 80.19
CA VAL A 695 2.56 -11.25 78.90
C VAL A 695 1.05 -11.03 79.07
N ALA A 696 0.42 -11.70 80.04
CA ALA A 696 -0.99 -11.49 80.35
C ALA A 696 -1.27 -10.05 80.82
N GLN A 697 -0.41 -9.48 81.67
CA GLN A 697 -0.51 -8.09 82.11
C GLN A 697 -0.32 -7.11 80.93
N ALA A 698 0.66 -7.35 80.06
CA ALA A 698 0.88 -6.55 78.87
C ALA A 698 -0.32 -6.61 77.90
N GLN A 699 -0.96 -7.78 77.74
CA GLN A 699 -2.19 -7.91 76.95
C GLN A 699 -3.37 -7.17 77.56
N LYS A 700 -3.50 -7.14 78.89
CA LYS A 700 -4.54 -6.38 79.59
C LYS A 700 -4.39 -4.88 79.39
N ASP A 701 -3.16 -4.38 79.42
CA ASP A 701 -2.87 -2.98 79.13
C ASP A 701 -3.13 -2.66 77.65
N MET A 702 -2.78 -3.56 76.73
CA MET A 702 -3.14 -3.45 75.31
C MET A 702 -4.67 -3.36 75.12
N ALA A 703 -5.45 -4.23 75.78
CA ALA A 703 -6.91 -4.23 75.70
C ALA A 703 -7.52 -2.91 76.21
N ARG A 704 -6.97 -2.35 77.30
CA ARG A 704 -7.38 -1.03 77.82
C ARG A 704 -7.05 0.10 76.84
N ARG A 705 -5.87 0.08 76.22
CA ARG A 705 -5.48 1.07 75.19
C ARG A 705 -6.39 0.98 73.96
N LEU A 706 -6.77 -0.23 73.53
CA LEU A 706 -7.74 -0.42 72.44
C LEU A 706 -9.14 0.09 72.78
N ASP A 707 -9.62 -0.13 74.01
CA ASP A 707 -10.90 0.42 74.47
C ASP A 707 -10.85 1.96 74.52
N ALA A 708 -9.74 2.54 74.98
CA ALA A 708 -9.52 3.99 74.95
C ALA A 708 -9.44 4.53 73.51
N ALA A 709 -8.72 3.85 72.61
CA ALA A 709 -8.62 4.22 71.21
C ALA A 709 -10.00 4.19 70.52
N LEU A 710 -10.79 3.14 70.71
CA LEU A 710 -12.16 3.05 70.17
C LEU A 710 -13.08 4.17 70.71
N ALA A 711 -12.96 4.50 72.00
CA ALA A 711 -13.72 5.60 72.60
C ALA A 711 -13.30 6.97 72.05
N THR A 712 -12.01 7.18 71.81
CA THR A 712 -11.47 8.39 71.19
C THR A 712 -11.89 8.49 69.72
N MET A 713 -11.82 7.40 68.95
CA MET A 713 -12.31 7.36 67.56
C MET A 713 -13.79 7.66 67.46
N LYS A 714 -14.62 7.11 68.36
CA LYS A 714 -16.06 7.40 68.37
C LYS A 714 -16.31 8.90 68.56
N ARG A 715 -15.70 9.50 69.58
CA ARG A 715 -15.82 10.94 69.86
C ARG A 715 -15.32 11.78 68.69
N MET A 716 -14.17 11.43 68.13
CA MET A 716 -13.58 12.12 66.97
C MET A 716 -14.48 12.04 65.74
N ALA A 717 -15.06 10.86 65.44
CA ALA A 717 -15.96 10.68 64.30
C ALA A 717 -17.26 11.49 64.46
N ASP A 718 -17.78 11.58 65.69
CA ASP A 718 -18.95 12.40 65.98
C ASP A 718 -18.62 13.90 65.81
N GLU A 719 -17.51 14.38 66.40
CA GLU A 719 -17.02 15.76 66.25
C GLU A 719 -16.76 16.15 64.77
N GLN A 720 -16.06 15.30 64.02
CA GLN A 720 -15.72 15.53 62.61
C GLN A 720 -16.95 15.67 61.71
N ARG A 721 -18.01 14.89 61.97
CA ARG A 721 -19.27 15.02 61.20
C ARG A 721 -19.90 16.40 61.40
N PHE A 722 -19.91 16.93 62.62
CA PHE A 722 -20.47 18.26 62.90
C PHE A 722 -19.63 19.39 62.35
N GLU A 723 -18.33 19.36 62.62
CA GLU A 723 -17.39 20.40 62.19
C GLU A 723 -17.29 20.44 60.67
N GLY A 724 -17.24 19.27 60.02
CA GLY A 724 -17.26 19.12 58.56
C GLY A 724 -18.53 19.67 57.93
N LEU A 725 -19.71 19.36 58.48
CA LEU A 725 -20.98 19.91 57.96
C LEU A 725 -21.08 21.42 58.16
N THR A 726 -20.62 21.95 59.29
CA THR A 726 -20.71 23.38 59.62
C THR A 726 -19.76 24.20 58.76
N SER A 727 -18.49 23.80 58.66
CA SER A 727 -17.50 24.45 57.80
C SER A 727 -17.92 24.47 56.35
N LEU A 728 -18.55 23.39 55.88
CA LEU A 728 -19.01 23.27 54.50
C LEU A 728 -20.23 24.16 54.20
N ILE A 729 -21.17 24.26 55.14
CA ILE A 729 -22.30 25.20 55.04
C ILE A 729 -21.79 26.64 55.00
N GLU A 730 -20.76 26.98 55.80
CA GLU A 730 -20.13 28.31 55.77
C GLU A 730 -19.44 28.60 54.42
N ASP A 731 -18.65 27.66 53.88
CA ASP A 731 -17.98 27.85 52.57
C ASP A 731 -19.00 27.97 51.43
N MET A 732 -20.04 27.14 51.43
CA MET A 732 -21.10 27.22 50.43
C MET A 732 -21.91 28.52 50.53
N MET A 733 -22.22 29.00 51.74
CA MET A 733 -22.86 30.30 51.92
C MET A 733 -21.98 31.45 51.40
N ARG A 734 -20.66 31.35 51.59
CA ARG A 734 -19.70 32.32 51.06
C ARG A 734 -19.67 32.32 49.54
N ARG A 735 -19.60 31.14 48.90
CA ARG A 735 -19.66 31.01 47.43
C ARG A 735 -21.00 31.47 46.87
N GLN A 736 -22.11 31.23 47.57
CA GLN A 736 -23.42 31.74 47.19
C GLN A 736 -23.42 33.28 47.19
N GLN A 737 -22.80 33.91 48.20
CA GLN A 737 -22.66 35.37 48.27
C GLN A 737 -21.80 35.89 47.12
N GLU A 738 -20.64 35.28 46.85
CA GLU A 738 -19.76 35.65 45.74
C GLU A 738 -20.46 35.53 44.38
N LEU A 739 -21.20 34.45 44.13
CA LEU A 739 -21.99 34.26 42.91
C LEU A 739 -23.17 35.23 42.80
N ALA A 740 -23.81 35.58 43.92
CA ALA A 740 -24.88 36.58 43.95
C ALA A 740 -24.33 37.99 43.69
N GLU A 741 -23.14 38.30 44.18
CA GLU A 741 -22.42 39.54 43.90
C GLU A 741 -21.99 39.61 42.43
N LEU A 742 -21.37 38.56 41.89
CA LEU A 742 -21.04 38.45 40.45
C LEU A 742 -22.28 38.60 39.56
N SER A 743 -23.40 38.00 39.94
CA SER A 743 -24.67 38.14 39.21
C SER A 743 -25.18 39.58 39.25
N ARG A 744 -25.17 40.24 40.42
CA ARG A 744 -25.56 41.65 40.55
C ARG A 744 -24.61 42.60 39.82
N ASP A 745 -23.32 42.31 39.82
CA ASP A 745 -22.30 43.09 39.11
C ASP A 745 -22.46 42.97 37.59
N LEU A 746 -22.84 41.79 37.09
CA LEU A 746 -23.18 41.59 35.68
C LEU A 746 -24.51 42.28 35.30
N GLU A 747 -25.51 42.21 36.18
CA GLU A 747 -26.83 42.83 35.97
C GLU A 747 -26.72 44.37 35.99
N SER A 748 -25.95 44.95 36.91
CA SER A 748 -25.67 46.39 36.96
C SER A 748 -24.82 46.88 35.78
N LYS A 749 -23.86 46.08 35.30
CA LYS A 749 -23.13 46.35 34.04
C LYS A 749 -24.06 46.31 32.82
N ARG A 750 -25.12 45.50 32.85
CA ARG A 750 -26.16 45.43 31.81
C ARG A 750 -27.10 46.64 31.84
N GLU A 751 -27.43 47.15 33.01
CA GLU A 751 -28.30 48.34 33.17
C GLU A 751 -27.58 49.66 32.83
N GLY A 752 -26.24 49.68 32.81
CA GLY A 752 -25.43 50.86 32.48
C GLY A 752 -24.85 50.90 31.05
N ALA A 753 -25.04 49.88 30.23
CA ALA A 753 -24.39 49.75 28.91
C ALA A 753 -25.37 49.90 27.73
N ASP A 754 -25.01 50.75 26.76
CA ASP A 754 -25.68 50.87 25.47
C ASP A 754 -25.73 49.49 24.75
N PRO A 755 -26.87 49.07 24.17
CA PRO A 755 -27.10 47.71 23.69
C PRO A 755 -26.33 47.32 22.41
N LYS A 756 -25.24 48.01 22.06
CA LYS A 756 -24.46 47.79 20.84
C LYS A 756 -22.95 47.57 21.03
N ALA A 757 -22.45 47.46 22.26
CA ALA A 757 -21.02 47.23 22.48
C ALA A 757 -20.75 46.24 23.62
N SER A 758 -20.84 44.93 23.35
CA SER A 758 -20.02 43.90 24.03
C SER A 758 -20.23 42.54 23.36
N SER A 759 -19.42 42.27 22.34
CA SER A 759 -19.09 40.91 21.91
C SER A 759 -17.65 40.63 22.37
N SER A 760 -17.51 40.27 23.65
CA SER A 760 -16.31 39.66 24.20
C SER A 760 -16.75 38.38 24.91
N GLU A 761 -16.44 37.25 24.30
CA GLU A 761 -16.94 35.89 24.58
C GLU A 761 -16.35 35.22 25.84
N GLU A 762 -16.08 35.96 26.91
CA GLU A 762 -15.44 35.42 28.13
C GLU A 762 -16.25 35.68 29.40
N SER A 763 -17.58 35.72 29.32
CA SER A 763 -18.43 35.77 30.52
C SER A 763 -19.53 34.70 30.45
N PRO A 764 -19.72 33.89 31.52
CA PRO A 764 -20.73 32.85 31.55
C PRO A 764 -22.13 33.44 31.32
N SER A 765 -22.99 32.70 30.62
CA SER A 765 -24.33 33.17 30.30
C SER A 765 -25.18 33.31 31.58
N ALA A 766 -26.13 34.25 31.58
CA ALA A 766 -27.03 34.46 32.73
C ALA A 766 -27.82 33.19 33.09
N ASP A 767 -28.14 32.35 32.10
CA ASP A 767 -28.85 31.09 32.30
C ASP A 767 -27.94 30.01 32.94
N GLU A 768 -26.64 29.97 32.62
CA GLU A 768 -25.68 29.08 33.28
C GLU A 768 -25.42 29.48 34.73
N LEU A 769 -25.32 30.78 35.01
CA LEU A 769 -25.17 31.30 36.37
C LEU A 769 -26.40 30.99 37.22
N ALA A 770 -27.62 31.13 36.67
CA ALA A 770 -28.86 30.77 37.36
C ALA A 770 -28.91 29.26 37.69
N ARG A 771 -28.53 28.39 36.75
CA ARG A 771 -28.44 26.94 36.99
C ARG A 771 -27.41 26.60 38.06
N ARG A 772 -26.26 27.27 38.07
CA ARG A 772 -25.23 27.11 39.12
C ARG A 772 -25.74 27.53 40.50
N GLN A 773 -26.49 28.63 40.59
CA GLN A 773 -27.12 29.07 41.85
C GLN A 773 -28.17 28.07 42.35
N GLU A 774 -29.01 27.53 41.47
CA GLU A 774 -30.01 26.51 41.83
C GLU A 774 -29.38 25.21 42.31
N ALA A 775 -28.32 24.73 41.63
CA ALA A 775 -27.61 23.51 42.02
C ALA A 775 -26.97 23.63 43.42
N LEU A 776 -26.27 24.74 43.68
CA LEU A 776 -25.67 25.02 44.99
C LEU A 776 -26.72 25.19 46.09
N ALA A 777 -27.85 25.82 45.80
CA ALA A 777 -28.94 25.98 46.77
C ALA A 777 -29.59 24.63 47.14
N ALA A 778 -29.77 23.73 46.17
CA ALA A 778 -30.27 22.39 46.41
C ALA A 778 -29.30 21.56 47.26
N GLU A 779 -27.99 21.70 47.05
CA GLU A 779 -26.96 21.02 47.84
C GLU A 779 -26.90 21.54 49.29
N LEU A 780 -27.02 22.86 49.48
CA LEU A 780 -27.13 23.50 50.80
C LEU A 780 -28.31 22.96 51.62
N GLU A 781 -29.47 22.79 50.98
CA GLU A 781 -30.65 22.25 51.67
C GLU A 781 -30.44 20.79 52.11
N GLN A 782 -29.81 19.97 51.26
CA GLN A 782 -29.46 18.60 51.63
C GLN A 782 -28.45 18.53 52.78
N LEU A 783 -27.48 19.44 52.82
CA LEU A 783 -26.51 19.51 53.92
C LEU A 783 -27.15 19.95 55.24
N ARG A 784 -28.09 20.91 55.18
CA ARG A 784 -28.87 21.32 56.35
C ARG A 784 -29.70 20.18 56.93
N GLU A 785 -30.40 19.42 56.07
CA GLU A 785 -31.17 18.26 56.52
C GLU A 785 -30.27 17.20 57.19
N LYS A 786 -29.09 16.96 56.62
CA LYS A 786 -28.08 16.05 57.22
C LYS A 786 -27.55 16.55 58.56
N LEU A 787 -27.34 17.86 58.72
CA LEU A 787 -26.91 18.47 59.99
C LEU A 787 -28.00 18.33 61.06
N GLU A 788 -29.26 18.57 60.72
CA GLU A 788 -30.38 18.37 61.65
C GLU A 788 -30.52 16.90 62.10
N GLN A 789 -30.34 15.97 61.16
CA GLN A 789 -30.32 14.53 61.47
C GLN A 789 -29.16 14.17 62.42
N ALA A 790 -27.95 14.70 62.18
CA ALA A 790 -26.80 14.45 63.04
C ALA A 790 -27.02 14.98 64.48
N LEU A 791 -27.58 16.20 64.60
CA LEU A 791 -27.89 16.82 65.91
C LEU A 791 -28.93 16.01 66.70
N ALA A 792 -29.91 15.40 66.00
CA ALA A 792 -30.90 14.53 66.62
C ALA A 792 -30.29 13.22 67.15
N GLU A 793 -29.38 12.60 66.40
CA GLU A 793 -28.71 11.34 66.80
C GLU A 793 -27.77 11.51 68.01
N GLN A 794 -27.08 12.66 68.12
CA GLN A 794 -26.19 12.95 69.25
C GLN A 794 -26.97 13.13 70.56
N GLY A 795 -28.13 13.81 70.51
CA GLY A 795 -29.00 14.00 71.67
C GLY A 795 -29.57 12.69 72.24
N GLU A 796 -29.77 11.67 71.39
CA GLU A 796 -30.18 10.33 71.84
C GLU A 796 -29.02 9.53 72.45
N SER A 797 -27.78 9.70 71.98
CA SER A 797 -26.60 9.00 72.52
C SER A 797 -26.20 9.49 73.92
N GLU A 798 -26.31 10.79 74.22
CA GLU A 798 -26.00 11.34 75.55
C GLU A 798 -27.07 11.00 76.61
N ALA A 799 -28.32 10.81 76.18
CA ALA A 799 -29.42 10.41 77.08
C ALA A 799 -29.34 8.93 77.51
N GLY A 800 -28.68 8.07 76.72
CA GLY A 800 -28.50 6.65 77.02
C GLY A 800 -27.36 6.33 78.01
N GLU A 801 -26.44 7.27 78.26
CA GLU A 801 -25.22 7.04 79.07
C GLU A 801 -25.38 7.43 80.57
N LYS A 802 -26.54 7.96 80.99
CA LYS A 802 -26.86 8.27 82.40
C LYS A 802 -27.80 7.23 83.06
N SER A 803 -27.22 6.08 83.45
CA SER A 803 -27.64 5.15 84.54
C SER A 803 -29.01 4.42 84.49
N PRO A 804 -29.21 3.26 85.19
CA PRO A 804 -28.49 2.82 86.40
C PRO A 804 -27.94 1.37 86.44
N GLU A 805 -26.76 1.23 87.04
CA GLU A 805 -26.42 0.09 87.90
C GLU A 805 -27.14 0.27 89.25
N GLY A 806 -27.84 -0.77 89.72
CA GLY A 806 -28.32 -0.87 91.10
C GLY A 806 -29.78 -1.30 91.25
N GLU A 807 -30.08 -2.59 91.07
CA GLU A 807 -30.89 -3.41 91.99
C GLU A 807 -31.09 -4.84 91.43
N SER A 808 -30.53 -5.82 92.14
CA SER A 808 -30.84 -7.24 91.97
C SER A 808 -31.94 -7.60 92.98
N GLY A 809 -33.08 -8.12 92.54
CA GLY A 809 -34.04 -8.73 93.45
C GLY A 809 -35.38 -9.17 92.87
N ARG A 810 -35.45 -10.46 92.49
CA ARG A 810 -36.64 -11.34 92.34
C ARG A 810 -37.54 -11.22 91.10
N ALA A 811 -37.56 -12.34 90.38
CA ALA A 811 -38.52 -12.73 89.35
C ALA A 811 -39.74 -13.47 89.91
N SER A 812 -40.92 -13.25 89.33
CA SER A 812 -41.93 -14.28 88.95
C SER A 812 -43.18 -13.68 88.26
N PRO A 813 -43.98 -14.46 87.52
CA PRO A 813 -44.33 -14.09 86.14
C PRO A 813 -45.84 -13.89 85.87
N GLY A 814 -46.12 -13.25 84.73
CA GLY A 814 -47.27 -13.57 83.89
C GLY A 814 -48.22 -12.41 83.56
N LYS A 815 -48.19 -11.95 82.31
CA LYS A 815 -49.30 -12.09 81.35
C LYS A 815 -48.98 -11.44 80.02
N ARG A 816 -49.43 -12.12 78.96
CA ARG A 816 -49.28 -11.83 77.55
C ARG A 816 -49.99 -10.53 77.14
N ALA A 817 -49.31 -9.71 76.35
CA ALA A 817 -49.92 -8.95 75.25
C ALA A 817 -48.84 -8.72 74.18
N SER A 818 -49.05 -9.26 72.99
CA SER A 818 -48.18 -9.10 71.82
C SER A 818 -48.31 -7.68 71.24
N PRO A 819 -47.21 -7.09 70.74
CA PRO A 819 -47.32 -6.27 69.54
C PRO A 819 -46.36 -6.68 68.43
N ALA A 820 -46.79 -6.33 67.24
CA ALA A 820 -46.22 -6.58 65.93
C ALA A 820 -44.72 -6.29 65.80
N ARG A 821 -44.01 -7.23 65.15
CA ARG A 821 -42.67 -7.04 64.59
C ARG A 821 -42.70 -5.99 63.49
N ARG A 822 -42.24 -4.77 63.76
CA ARG A 822 -41.66 -3.90 62.74
C ARG A 822 -40.27 -4.45 62.41
N ALA A 823 -40.14 -5.05 61.23
CA ALA A 823 -38.86 -5.46 60.68
C ALA A 823 -38.12 -4.23 60.14
N SER A 824 -36.86 -4.10 60.54
CA SER A 824 -35.92 -3.05 60.16
C SER A 824 -35.69 -2.99 58.63
N PRO A 825 -35.47 -1.80 58.03
CA PRO A 825 -35.34 -1.64 56.57
C PRO A 825 -34.07 -2.28 55.96
N ALA A 826 -33.07 -2.58 56.79
CA ALA A 826 -31.73 -3.02 56.37
C ALA A 826 -31.65 -4.41 55.70
N ARG A 827 -32.71 -5.23 55.78
CA ARG A 827 -32.73 -6.57 55.15
C ARG A 827 -33.40 -6.64 53.77
N ARG A 828 -34.02 -5.56 53.27
CA ARG A 828 -34.61 -5.53 51.91
C ARG A 828 -33.62 -5.10 50.82
N ALA A 829 -32.61 -4.28 51.13
CA ALA A 829 -31.64 -3.80 50.14
C ALA A 829 -30.62 -4.87 49.69
N ARG A 830 -30.19 -5.77 50.60
CA ARG A 830 -29.23 -6.85 50.27
C ARG A 830 -29.82 -7.99 49.41
N ARG A 831 -31.15 -8.14 49.33
CA ARG A 831 -31.81 -9.16 48.47
C ARG A 831 -32.16 -8.66 47.07
N ALA A 832 -32.18 -7.34 46.84
CA ALA A 832 -32.45 -6.76 45.53
C ALA A 832 -31.20 -6.71 44.62
N ARG A 833 -30.02 -6.43 45.18
CA ARG A 833 -28.75 -6.36 44.42
C ARG A 833 -28.21 -7.72 43.93
N ARG A 834 -28.57 -8.85 44.56
CA ARG A 834 -28.20 -10.20 44.06
C ARG A 834 -29.08 -10.74 42.93
N ARG A 835 -30.27 -10.16 42.67
CA ARG A 835 -31.17 -10.63 41.59
C ARG A 835 -30.94 -9.96 40.23
N THR A 836 -30.30 -8.79 40.19
CA THR A 836 -29.95 -8.10 38.93
C THR A 836 -28.71 -8.68 38.25
N HIS A 837 -27.75 -9.23 39.02
CA HIS A 837 -26.54 -9.83 38.45
C HIS A 837 -26.75 -11.20 37.78
N GLN A 838 -27.76 -11.98 38.22
CA GLN A 838 -28.10 -13.26 37.58
C GLN A 838 -29.02 -13.13 36.34
N ARG A 839 -29.67 -11.97 36.14
CA ARG A 839 -30.58 -11.74 34.99
C ARG A 839 -29.86 -11.22 33.74
N ARG A 840 -28.67 -10.63 33.86
CA ARG A 840 -27.85 -10.21 32.69
C ARG A 840 -27.05 -11.35 32.04
N ARG A 841 -26.70 -12.43 32.77
CA ARG A 841 -26.00 -13.60 32.20
C ARG A 841 -26.90 -14.58 31.40
N ARG A 842 -28.22 -14.36 31.30
CA ARG A 842 -29.14 -15.24 30.54
C ARG A 842 -29.73 -14.62 29.26
N ARG A 843 -29.26 -13.45 28.80
CA ARG A 843 -29.75 -12.80 27.57
C ARG A 843 -28.77 -12.78 26.38
N CYS A 844 -27.58 -13.38 26.51
CA CYS A 844 -26.64 -13.56 25.41
C CYS A 844 -26.44 -15.06 25.13
N ALA A 845 -27.48 -15.73 24.65
CA ALA A 845 -27.39 -17.02 24.00
C ALA A 845 -28.66 -17.23 23.16
N ARG A 846 -28.62 -16.78 21.91
CA ARG A 846 -29.53 -17.25 20.87
C ARG A 846 -28.68 -17.65 19.66
N PRO A 847 -28.79 -18.90 19.18
CA PRO A 847 -28.01 -19.39 18.06
C PRO A 847 -28.61 -18.89 16.74
N SER A 848 -27.74 -18.52 15.80
CA SER A 848 -28.07 -18.28 14.40
C SER A 848 -28.51 -19.59 13.73
N ARG A 849 -29.70 -19.60 13.14
CA ARG A 849 -30.10 -20.57 12.11
C ARG A 849 -30.81 -19.81 10.99
N ASN A 850 -30.41 -20.17 9.77
CA ASN A 850 -30.71 -19.63 8.45
C ASN A 850 -29.92 -18.40 8.04
#